data_AF-A0A7S4EBC5-F1
#
_entry.id   AF-A0A7S4EBC5-F1
#
_cell.length_a   1.000
_cell.length_b   1.000
_cell.length_c   1.000
_cell.angle_alpha   90.00
_cell.angle_beta   90.00
_cell.angle_gamma   90.00
#
_symmetry.space_group_name_H-M   'P 1'
#
loop_
_entity.id
_entity.type
_entity.pdbx_description
1 polymer ?
#
loop_
_entity_poly.entity_id
_entity_poly.type
_entity_poly.pdbx_seq_one_letter_code
_entity_poly.pdbx_strand_id
1 'polypeptide(L)'
;MMLAPKTRETKMRLLRALLRNKSTAAAAAGKPIAHIYPNSETPVKALDPLDTFERRHMGPSEKDQLEMLKTIGFESLDELVTSTVPANIRLEEPMELGSHTSAAMSETEALSLLRSMADKNKVLKSLIGQGYNETHTPYVILRNMLENPGWYTAYTPYQAEISQGRLEMLLNYQTLVTELTGMEMANASLLDEATAAAEAMSMCVALSKNGKKKGAMTFFADAQCHPQTIAVVKTRCEALGIDVVVGDATSADLGDACIGVLWQYPNTRGDVVGDAAGVSARAHDAGALSVVAADPLALTLLPAPGTFGADICVGSMQRYGVPMGFGGPHAAYMATSEKYARRMPGRIIGETVEANERKGRALRMAMQTREQHIRRDKATSNICTAQALLANMAAAYAIYHGPDGLQDIARRCLGLAKAASSALNKAGIQASEPAFDTIVVKCDSASIAEKAEKAGFNLRVFGPDEVGLSFGETVTREDLVSILEDVFGVDAGDVDALADTSSVKGRNNLLPHAVFNTHKSESQMLRYLKQLEDKDLALNHSMISLGSCTMKLNATAEMIPVTWPEFSDVHPFAPREQTDGYVEMIASLNADLCKITGFDAVSVQPNSGASGEYAGLLAIRAYQQSIGEGHRNVCLIPVSAHGTNPASAVMAGLKCVIVKSDDDGNIDLEDFKAKAEKHKDNLSAIMVTYPSTYGVFEETITDLTRITHECGGQVYMDGANLNAQCGLTSPGTCGADVCHLNMHKTFCIFQSSSCTSMWGLSRS
;
A
#
# COMPACT_ATOMS: atom_id res chain seq x y z
N MET A 1 38.16 1.31 17.30
CA MET A 1 39.01 0.34 16.58
C MET A 1 39.42 1.00 15.27
N MET A 2 40.73 1.08 15.00
CA MET A 2 41.36 1.90 13.95
C MET A 2 40.82 1.61 12.54
N LEU A 3 40.50 2.66 11.78
CA LEU A 3 40.27 2.59 10.33
C LEU A 3 41.27 3.51 9.61
N ALA A 4 42.19 2.88 8.89
CA ALA A 4 42.98 3.43 7.79
C ALA A 4 43.21 2.28 6.80
N PRO A 5 43.60 2.50 5.52
CA PRO A 5 43.14 3.50 4.55
C PRO A 5 42.73 2.75 3.25
N LYS A 6 41.45 2.37 3.07
CA LYS A 6 40.98 1.67 1.85
C LYS A 6 40.55 2.57 0.69
N THR A 7 40.59 3.89 0.84
CA THR A 7 39.98 4.83 -0.12
C THR A 7 40.79 5.05 -1.41
N ARG A 8 42.09 4.75 -1.43
CA ARG A 8 42.94 4.99 -2.61
C ARG A 8 42.89 3.84 -3.61
N GLU A 9 42.73 2.62 -3.13
CA GLU A 9 42.69 1.41 -3.96
C GLU A 9 41.34 1.27 -4.68
N THR A 10 40.24 1.64 -4.00
CA THR A 10 38.90 1.71 -4.60
C THR A 10 38.80 2.78 -5.68
N LYS A 11 39.40 3.96 -5.46
CA LYS A 11 39.49 5.02 -6.49
C LYS A 11 40.29 4.59 -7.71
N MET A 12 41.39 3.87 -7.52
CA MET A 12 42.21 3.33 -8.62
C MET A 12 41.52 2.19 -9.39
N ARG A 13 40.66 1.40 -8.73
CA ARG A 13 39.82 0.38 -9.40
C ARG A 13 38.74 1.01 -10.27
N LEU A 14 38.02 2.02 -9.77
CA LEU A 14 37.04 2.77 -10.58
C LEU A 14 37.69 3.42 -11.80
N LEU A 15 38.87 4.03 -11.62
CA LEU A 15 39.62 4.64 -12.72
C LEU A 15 40.05 3.60 -13.77
N ARG A 16 40.43 2.39 -13.35
CA ARG A 16 40.81 1.30 -14.26
C ARG A 16 39.62 0.69 -14.99
N ALA A 17 38.45 0.62 -14.37
CA ALA A 17 37.21 0.21 -15.04
C ALA A 17 36.79 1.23 -16.11
N LEU A 18 36.81 2.53 -15.76
CA LEU A 18 36.58 3.63 -16.71
C LEU A 18 37.58 3.64 -17.88
N LEU A 19 38.86 3.36 -17.61
CA LEU A 19 39.90 3.30 -18.64
C LEU A 19 39.83 2.04 -19.52
N ARG A 20 39.31 0.91 -19.01
CA ARG A 20 39.05 -0.29 -19.83
C ARG A 20 37.87 -0.08 -20.78
N ASN A 21 36.80 0.58 -20.34
CA ASN A 21 35.66 0.88 -21.22
C ASN A 21 36.00 1.89 -22.34
N LYS A 22 36.96 2.81 -22.11
CA LYS A 22 37.45 3.69 -23.19
C LYS A 22 38.16 2.93 -24.31
N SER A 23 38.80 1.79 -24.05
CA SER A 23 39.54 1.06 -25.09
C SER A 23 38.66 0.12 -25.92
N THR A 24 37.47 -0.26 -25.43
CA THR A 24 36.50 -1.08 -26.17
C THR A 24 35.49 -0.23 -26.96
N ALA A 25 35.16 0.98 -26.48
CA ALA A 25 34.28 1.91 -27.18
C ALA A 25 34.84 2.40 -28.53
N ALA A 26 36.16 2.46 -28.69
CA ALA A 26 36.80 2.93 -29.92
C ALA A 26 36.68 1.96 -31.13
N ALA A 27 36.12 0.75 -30.95
CA ALA A 27 36.08 -0.28 -31.99
C ALA A 27 34.67 -0.67 -32.48
N ALA A 28 33.60 -0.06 -31.99
CA ALA A 28 32.24 -0.34 -32.45
C ALA A 28 31.64 0.89 -33.14
N ALA A 29 31.73 0.94 -34.47
CA ALA A 29 30.90 1.83 -35.28
C ALA A 29 29.43 1.37 -35.17
N GLY A 30 28.75 1.82 -34.11
CA GLY A 30 27.34 1.56 -33.86
C GLY A 30 26.43 2.45 -34.71
N LYS A 31 25.24 1.94 -35.03
CA LYS A 31 24.17 2.62 -35.77
C LYS A 31 23.80 3.98 -35.12
N PRO A 32 23.35 4.97 -35.92
CA PRO A 32 22.96 6.27 -35.40
C PRO A 32 21.81 6.14 -34.39
N ILE A 33 21.92 6.90 -33.30
CA ILE A 33 20.99 6.95 -32.18
C ILE A 33 19.94 8.01 -32.49
N ALA A 34 18.67 7.76 -32.18
CA ALA A 34 17.70 8.84 -32.09
C ALA A 34 18.06 9.71 -30.88
N HIS A 35 18.29 11.02 -31.08
CA HIS A 35 18.70 11.94 -30.00
C HIS A 35 17.87 11.70 -28.74
N ILE A 36 18.52 11.22 -27.69
CA ILE A 36 17.88 10.74 -26.46
C ILE A 36 17.43 11.92 -25.60
N TYR A 37 18.13 13.05 -25.72
CA TYR A 37 17.78 14.31 -25.07
C TYR A 37 17.41 15.35 -26.13
N PRO A 38 16.30 16.09 -25.94
CA PRO A 38 15.93 17.16 -26.85
C PRO A 38 17.03 18.23 -26.85
N ASN A 39 17.41 18.69 -28.04
CA ASN A 39 18.31 19.84 -28.19
C ASN A 39 17.61 21.08 -27.63
N SER A 40 18.21 21.74 -26.63
CA SER A 40 17.70 22.97 -26.01
C SER A 40 17.63 24.17 -26.95
N GLU A 41 18.15 24.04 -28.17
CA GLU A 41 18.17 25.07 -29.19
C GLU A 41 16.84 25.25 -29.94
N THR A 42 15.77 24.52 -29.59
CA THR A 42 14.47 24.75 -30.23
C THR A 42 13.94 26.13 -29.79
N PRO A 43 13.77 27.11 -30.70
CA PRO A 43 13.37 28.45 -30.30
C PRO A 43 11.95 28.42 -29.73
N VAL A 44 11.79 28.85 -28.48
CA VAL A 44 10.47 29.07 -27.88
C VAL A 44 9.71 30.08 -28.74
N LYS A 45 8.60 29.66 -29.33
CA LYS A 45 7.74 30.54 -30.12
C LYS A 45 6.98 31.45 -29.17
N ALA A 46 6.59 32.62 -29.65
CA ALA A 46 5.92 33.64 -28.83
C ALA A 46 4.58 33.20 -28.21
N LEU A 47 4.01 32.08 -28.66
CA LEU A 47 2.73 31.53 -28.19
C LEU A 47 2.89 30.20 -27.43
N ASP A 48 4.11 29.69 -27.25
CA ASP A 48 4.33 28.44 -26.53
C ASP A 48 4.09 28.65 -25.01
N PRO A 49 3.58 27.64 -24.29
CA PRO A 49 3.39 27.74 -22.85
C PRO A 49 4.73 27.92 -22.13
N LEU A 50 4.76 28.78 -21.10
CA LEU A 50 5.97 29.12 -20.36
C LEU A 50 6.14 28.28 -19.07
N ASP A 51 5.07 27.63 -18.61
CA ASP A 51 5.01 26.76 -17.43
C ASP A 51 5.34 25.30 -17.77
N THR A 52 6.44 25.10 -18.52
CA THR A 52 6.97 23.77 -18.83
C THR A 52 7.51 23.08 -17.57
N PHE A 53 7.18 21.81 -17.39
CA PHE A 53 7.46 21.05 -16.16
C PHE A 53 8.91 20.56 -16.04
N GLU A 54 9.52 20.12 -17.15
CA GLU A 54 10.85 19.47 -17.15
C GLU A 54 11.91 20.31 -16.45
N ARG A 55 11.99 21.61 -16.75
CA ARG A 55 12.93 22.57 -16.14
C ARG A 55 12.68 22.82 -14.64
N ARG A 56 11.54 22.37 -14.10
CA ARG A 56 11.19 22.42 -12.67
C ARG A 56 11.52 21.09 -11.99
N HIS A 57 11.34 19.98 -12.70
CA HIS A 57 11.64 18.65 -12.22
C HIS A 57 13.15 18.36 -12.19
N MET A 58 13.88 18.79 -13.23
CA MET A 58 15.31 18.59 -13.36
C MET A 58 16.06 19.66 -12.57
N GLY A 59 16.88 19.22 -11.61
CA GLY A 59 17.69 20.12 -10.78
C GLY A 59 18.83 20.81 -11.56
N PRO A 60 19.72 20.06 -12.23
CA PRO A 60 20.84 20.63 -12.98
C PRO A 60 20.39 21.35 -14.26
N SER A 61 20.83 22.59 -14.44
CA SER A 61 20.70 23.32 -15.70
C SER A 61 21.62 22.72 -16.79
N GLU A 62 21.42 23.08 -18.06
CA GLU A 62 22.33 22.68 -19.16
C GLU A 62 23.79 23.02 -18.87
N LYS A 63 24.04 24.19 -18.29
CA LYS A 63 25.38 24.60 -17.89
C LYS A 63 25.97 23.67 -16.83
N ASP A 64 25.18 23.31 -15.82
CA ASP A 64 25.60 22.38 -14.77
C ASP A 64 25.86 20.99 -15.34
N GLN A 65 25.00 20.53 -16.26
CA GLN A 65 25.16 19.24 -16.94
C GLN A 65 26.46 19.18 -17.74
N LEU A 66 26.80 20.23 -18.51
CA LEU A 66 28.07 20.32 -19.24
C LEU A 66 29.28 20.33 -18.30
N GLU A 67 29.20 21.01 -17.17
CA GLU A 67 30.27 21.02 -16.15
C GLU A 67 30.45 19.63 -15.50
N MET A 68 29.34 18.96 -15.18
CA MET A 68 29.33 17.59 -14.66
C MET A 68 29.95 16.63 -15.68
N LEU A 69 29.50 16.65 -16.94
CA LEU A 69 30.02 15.82 -18.03
C LEU A 69 31.53 16.00 -18.22
N LYS A 70 31.99 17.25 -18.27
CA LYS A 70 33.42 17.56 -18.35
C LYS A 70 34.21 16.99 -17.17
N THR A 71 33.63 17.02 -15.96
CA THR A 71 34.27 16.48 -14.76
C THR A 71 34.44 14.96 -14.83
N ILE A 72 33.46 14.25 -15.39
CA ILE A 72 33.52 12.79 -15.58
C ILE A 72 34.15 12.36 -16.92
N GLY A 73 34.56 13.32 -17.75
CA GLY A 73 35.35 13.08 -18.96
C GLY A 73 34.54 12.63 -20.17
N PHE A 74 33.29 13.12 -20.28
CA PHE A 74 32.36 12.95 -21.40
C PHE A 74 32.05 14.31 -22.05
N GLU A 75 31.77 14.31 -23.35
CA GLU A 75 31.44 15.51 -24.14
C GLU A 75 29.94 15.75 -24.24
N SER A 76 29.11 14.71 -24.08
CA SER A 76 27.64 14.80 -24.13
C SER A 76 26.95 13.76 -23.25
N LEU A 77 25.66 13.96 -22.98
CA LEU A 77 24.82 12.96 -22.33
C LEU A 77 24.69 11.67 -23.18
N ASP A 78 24.64 11.80 -24.50
CA ASP A 78 24.57 10.65 -25.41
C ASP A 78 25.83 9.77 -25.30
N GLU A 79 27.03 10.39 -25.20
CA GLU A 79 28.28 9.66 -24.99
C GLU A 79 28.29 8.93 -23.63
N LEU A 80 27.78 9.58 -22.58
CA LEU A 80 27.63 8.96 -21.26
C LEU A 80 26.67 7.77 -21.29
N VAL A 81 25.49 7.93 -21.89
CA VAL A 81 24.47 6.88 -21.99
C VAL A 81 25.01 5.69 -22.80
N THR A 82 25.62 5.94 -23.95
CA THR A 82 26.19 4.88 -24.80
C THR A 82 27.32 4.09 -24.14
N SER A 83 28.05 4.73 -23.22
CA SER A 83 29.12 4.09 -22.44
C SER A 83 28.61 3.38 -21.18
N THR A 84 27.33 3.57 -20.82
CA THR A 84 26.74 3.08 -19.57
C THR A 84 25.66 2.02 -19.80
N VAL A 85 24.78 2.21 -20.78
CA VAL A 85 23.66 1.29 -21.07
C VAL A 85 24.04 0.35 -22.22
N PRO A 86 24.04 -0.98 -21.99
CA PRO A 86 24.46 -1.96 -22.99
C PRO A 86 23.72 -1.84 -24.32
N ALA A 87 24.47 -2.02 -25.42
CA ALA A 87 23.96 -1.76 -26.76
C ALA A 87 22.76 -2.62 -27.17
N ASN A 88 22.72 -3.87 -26.71
CA ASN A 88 21.73 -4.88 -27.04
C ASN A 88 20.37 -4.70 -26.36
N ILE A 89 20.24 -3.75 -25.43
CA ILE A 89 18.97 -3.50 -24.71
C ILE A 89 18.47 -2.05 -24.85
N ARG A 90 19.22 -1.18 -25.53
CA ARG A 90 18.77 0.21 -25.74
C ARG A 90 17.58 0.23 -26.69
N LEU A 91 16.66 1.16 -26.46
CA LEU A 91 15.59 1.45 -27.41
C LEU A 91 16.20 1.93 -28.73
N GLU A 92 15.68 1.42 -29.85
CA GLU A 92 16.13 1.83 -31.19
C GLU A 92 15.53 3.18 -31.59
N GLU A 93 14.31 3.45 -31.13
CA GLU A 93 13.53 4.65 -31.43
C GLU A 93 13.10 5.35 -30.13
N PRO A 94 12.85 6.67 -30.16
CA PRO A 94 12.34 7.39 -29.00
C PRO A 94 10.99 6.84 -28.54
N MET A 95 10.75 6.89 -27.23
CA MET A 95 9.50 6.43 -26.65
C MET A 95 8.37 7.43 -26.90
N GLU A 96 7.35 7.01 -27.65
CA GLU A 96 6.16 7.84 -27.92
C GLU A 96 5.15 7.74 -26.77
N LEU A 97 5.23 8.65 -25.81
CA LEU A 97 4.28 8.76 -24.69
C LEU A 97 3.13 9.72 -24.97
N GLY A 98 2.04 9.55 -24.23
CA GLY A 98 0.88 10.43 -24.28
C GLY A 98 -0.31 9.76 -24.97
N SER A 99 -1.22 9.20 -24.16
CA SER A 99 -2.50 8.69 -24.66
C SER A 99 -3.43 9.80 -25.17
N HIS A 100 -3.23 11.05 -24.72
CA HIS A 100 -4.07 12.20 -25.05
C HIS A 100 -3.43 13.19 -26.04
N THR A 101 -2.11 13.44 -25.94
CA THR A 101 -1.36 14.29 -26.88
C THR A 101 0.04 13.73 -27.08
N SER A 102 0.61 13.88 -28.29
CA SER A 102 1.98 13.46 -28.58
C SER A 102 3.06 14.42 -28.05
N ALA A 103 2.67 15.58 -27.53
CA ALA A 103 3.59 16.57 -26.95
C ALA A 103 3.45 16.62 -25.43
N ALA A 104 4.54 16.94 -24.74
CA ALA A 104 4.55 17.18 -23.30
C ALA A 104 3.64 18.37 -22.95
N MET A 105 2.79 18.19 -21.94
CA MET A 105 1.89 19.23 -21.44
C MET A 105 2.60 20.17 -20.49
N SER A 106 2.16 21.42 -20.44
CA SER A 106 2.49 22.34 -19.34
C SER A 106 1.85 21.86 -18.02
N GLU A 107 2.31 22.39 -16.88
CA GLU A 107 1.70 22.08 -15.57
C GLU A 107 0.19 22.43 -15.56
N THR A 108 -0.16 23.57 -16.15
CA THR A 108 -1.56 24.03 -16.25
C THR A 108 -2.40 23.15 -17.16
N GLU A 109 -1.86 22.73 -18.30
CA GLU A 109 -2.55 21.85 -19.25
C GLU A 109 -2.80 20.47 -18.63
N ALA A 110 -1.81 19.89 -17.94
CA ALA A 110 -1.94 18.60 -17.28
C ALA A 110 -3.01 18.62 -16.18
N LEU A 111 -3.04 19.67 -15.34
CA LEU A 111 -4.08 19.86 -14.34
C LEU A 111 -5.46 20.05 -14.96
N SER A 112 -5.56 20.78 -16.07
CA SER A 112 -6.83 20.99 -16.79
C SER A 112 -7.37 19.68 -17.38
N LEU A 113 -6.48 18.86 -17.96
CA LEU A 113 -6.85 17.53 -18.44
C LEU A 113 -7.35 16.65 -17.30
N LEU A 114 -6.59 16.57 -16.20
CA LEU A 114 -6.98 15.73 -15.07
C LEU A 114 -8.28 16.22 -14.41
N ARG A 115 -8.50 17.54 -14.35
CA ARG A 115 -9.77 18.13 -13.90
C ARG A 115 -10.93 17.66 -14.78
N SER A 116 -10.74 17.64 -16.10
CA SER A 116 -11.78 17.15 -17.03
C SER A 116 -12.09 15.66 -16.87
N MET A 117 -11.13 14.85 -16.42
CA MET A 117 -11.38 13.45 -16.05
C MET A 117 -12.12 13.37 -14.72
N ALA A 118 -11.65 14.11 -13.71
CA ALA A 118 -12.24 14.14 -12.38
C ALA A 118 -13.72 14.56 -12.41
N ASP A 119 -14.09 15.53 -13.25
CA ASP A 119 -15.48 15.99 -13.46
C ASP A 119 -16.43 14.92 -14.02
N LYS A 120 -15.89 13.79 -14.52
CA LYS A 120 -16.69 12.64 -14.99
C LYS A 120 -17.07 11.68 -13.85
N ASN A 121 -16.41 11.79 -12.69
CA ASN A 121 -16.81 11.03 -11.51
C ASN A 121 -18.04 11.67 -10.85
N LYS A 122 -18.94 10.83 -10.34
CA LYS A 122 -20.09 11.27 -9.54
C LYS A 122 -19.78 11.03 -8.07
N VAL A 123 -19.65 12.11 -7.31
CA VAL A 123 -19.43 12.04 -5.86
C VAL A 123 -20.78 11.96 -5.16
N LEU A 124 -21.24 10.73 -4.89
CA LEU A 124 -22.44 10.47 -4.10
C LEU A 124 -22.06 10.09 -2.67
N LYS A 125 -22.92 10.45 -1.72
CA LYS A 125 -22.73 10.05 -0.32
C LYS A 125 -22.97 8.55 -0.20
N SER A 126 -21.94 7.81 0.19
CA SER A 126 -21.95 6.35 0.05
C SER A 126 -22.18 5.66 1.40
N LEU A 127 -23.35 5.00 1.53
CA LEU A 127 -23.73 4.17 2.68
C LEU A 127 -23.43 2.67 2.45
N ILE A 128 -22.52 2.35 1.54
CA ILE A 128 -22.17 0.97 1.19
C ILE A 128 -21.47 0.24 2.36
N GLY A 129 -20.60 0.94 3.10
CA GLY A 129 -19.77 0.35 4.14
C GLY A 129 -18.73 -0.61 3.57
N GLN A 130 -18.68 -1.84 4.10
CA GLN A 130 -17.67 -2.85 3.72
C GLN A 130 -16.22 -2.41 4.02
N GLY A 131 -16.01 -1.73 5.15
CA GLY A 131 -14.68 -1.29 5.61
C GLY A 131 -14.25 0.08 5.10
N TYR A 132 -15.11 0.76 4.34
CA TYR A 132 -14.93 2.15 3.89
C TYR A 132 -16.16 2.95 4.30
N ASN A 133 -15.94 4.05 5.02
CA ASN A 133 -17.01 4.86 5.56
C ASN A 133 -16.70 6.34 5.35
N GLU A 134 -17.75 7.11 5.12
CA GLU A 134 -17.71 8.57 5.11
C GLU A 134 -17.06 9.11 6.40
N THR A 135 -16.11 10.03 6.26
CA THR A 135 -15.42 10.70 7.38
C THR A 135 -15.08 12.14 7.02
N HIS A 136 -15.04 13.02 8.02
CA HIS A 136 -14.49 14.35 7.84
C HIS A 136 -12.99 14.33 8.09
N THR A 137 -12.20 14.73 7.09
CA THR A 137 -10.77 15.04 7.32
C THR A 137 -10.67 16.44 7.93
N PRO A 138 -10.22 16.61 9.19
CA PRO A 138 -10.11 17.94 9.78
C PRO A 138 -9.17 18.82 8.96
N TYR A 139 -9.61 20.02 8.58
CA TYR A 139 -8.85 20.87 7.66
C TYR A 139 -7.45 21.24 8.17
N VAL A 140 -7.25 21.32 9.49
CA VAL A 140 -5.93 21.53 10.08
C VAL A 140 -4.98 20.36 9.79
N ILE A 141 -5.48 19.12 9.72
CA ILE A 141 -4.71 17.92 9.37
C ILE A 141 -4.51 17.84 7.86
N LEU A 142 -5.58 18.06 7.07
CA LEU A 142 -5.52 18.11 5.61
C LEU A 142 -4.39 19.06 5.15
N ARG A 143 -4.46 20.32 5.58
CA ARG A 143 -3.54 21.37 5.13
C ARG A 143 -2.14 21.24 5.69
N ASN A 144 -1.99 20.89 6.97
CA ASN A 144 -0.70 20.94 7.66
C ASN A 144 0.01 19.58 7.79
N MET A 145 -0.59 18.50 7.27
CA MET A 145 0.02 17.17 7.19
C MET A 145 -0.07 16.57 5.77
N LEU A 146 -1.27 16.37 5.22
CA LEU A 146 -1.42 15.72 3.90
C LEU A 146 -0.90 16.62 2.76
N GLU A 147 -1.19 17.93 2.82
CA GLU A 147 -0.76 18.93 1.82
C GLU A 147 0.56 19.62 2.21
N ASN A 148 1.29 19.09 3.19
CA ASN A 148 2.54 19.67 3.69
C ASN A 148 3.76 18.82 3.32
N PRO A 149 4.68 19.31 2.45
CA PRO A 149 5.85 18.54 2.02
C PRO A 149 6.80 18.20 3.16
N GLY A 150 6.77 18.93 4.30
CA GLY A 150 7.53 18.57 5.49
C GLY A 150 7.14 17.21 6.08
N TRP A 151 5.90 16.77 5.86
CA TRP A 151 5.39 15.47 6.33
C TRP A 151 5.48 14.37 5.27
N TYR A 152 5.20 14.69 4.00
CA TYR A 152 5.04 13.64 3.00
C TYR A 152 6.31 13.28 2.22
N THR A 153 7.33 14.15 2.18
CA THR A 153 8.54 13.96 1.34
C THR A 153 9.67 13.17 1.99
N ALA A 154 9.61 12.96 3.31
CA ALA A 154 10.56 12.08 4.00
C ALA A 154 10.18 10.61 3.77
N TYR A 155 11.18 9.72 3.86
CA TYR A 155 10.96 8.28 3.78
C TYR A 155 11.02 7.60 5.16
N THR A 156 11.09 6.27 5.15
CA THR A 156 11.26 5.44 6.35
C THR A 156 12.28 6.06 7.31
N PRO A 157 11.98 6.14 8.63
CA PRO A 157 12.85 6.77 9.62
C PRO A 157 14.07 5.90 9.97
N TYR A 158 14.89 5.56 8.97
CA TYR A 158 16.14 4.81 9.13
C TYR A 158 17.15 5.56 9.99
N GLN A 159 17.21 6.89 9.86
CA GLN A 159 18.04 7.79 10.66
C GLN A 159 17.17 8.42 11.75
N ALA A 160 17.11 7.77 12.91
CA ALA A 160 16.13 8.09 13.95
C ALA A 160 16.29 9.51 14.52
N GLU A 161 17.53 9.99 14.61
CA GLU A 161 17.91 11.28 15.19
C GLU A 161 17.33 12.49 14.43
N ILE A 162 17.05 12.32 13.14
CA ILE A 162 16.46 13.34 12.25
C ILE A 162 15.05 12.93 11.80
N SER A 163 14.38 12.11 12.61
CA SER A 163 13.07 11.54 12.32
C SER A 163 12.16 11.42 13.54
N GLN A 164 12.46 12.13 14.63
CA GLN A 164 11.76 11.96 15.91
C GLN A 164 10.29 12.39 15.83
N GLY A 165 9.93 13.34 14.96
CA GLY A 165 8.57 13.82 14.77
C GLY A 165 7.63 12.73 14.28
N ARG A 166 7.92 12.14 13.12
CA ARG A 166 7.10 11.03 12.58
C ARG A 166 7.22 9.75 13.41
N LEU A 167 8.36 9.49 14.06
CA LEU A 167 8.47 8.38 15.01
C LEU A 167 7.54 8.56 16.21
N GLU A 168 7.41 9.77 16.75
CA GLU A 168 6.49 10.09 17.84
C GLU A 168 5.04 9.93 17.40
N MET A 169 4.69 10.39 16.20
CA MET A 169 3.33 10.21 15.67
C MET A 169 2.98 8.74 15.39
N LEU A 170 3.91 7.93 14.88
CA LEU A 170 3.71 6.49 14.72
C LEU A 170 3.62 5.75 16.06
N LEU A 171 4.30 6.23 17.12
CA LEU A 171 4.10 5.70 18.46
C LEU A 171 2.72 6.08 19.03
N ASN A 172 2.24 7.29 18.76
CA ASN A 172 0.87 7.69 19.11
C ASN A 172 -0.16 6.82 18.39
N TYR A 173 0.07 6.48 17.11
CA TYR A 173 -0.74 5.53 16.36
C TYR A 173 -0.76 4.13 17.02
N GLN A 174 0.39 3.59 17.40
CA GLN A 174 0.45 2.31 18.12
C GLN A 174 -0.29 2.36 19.46
N THR A 175 -0.19 3.47 20.18
CA THR A 175 -0.89 3.70 21.45
C THR A 175 -2.40 3.76 21.22
N LEU A 176 -2.85 4.48 20.18
CA LEU A 176 -4.25 4.53 19.77
C LEU A 176 -4.81 3.12 19.50
N VAL A 177 -4.10 2.33 18.69
CA VAL A 177 -4.51 0.96 18.34
C VAL A 177 -4.61 0.07 19.58
N THR A 178 -3.61 0.09 20.46
CA THR A 178 -3.59 -0.75 21.67
C THR A 178 -4.72 -0.39 22.64
N GLU A 179 -5.00 0.89 22.85
CA GLU A 179 -6.10 1.37 23.69
C GLU A 179 -7.50 0.99 23.13
N LEU A 180 -7.68 1.11 21.82
CA LEU A 180 -8.94 0.72 21.16
C LEU A 180 -9.15 -0.79 21.22
N THR A 181 -8.12 -1.57 20.90
CA THR A 181 -8.23 -3.03 20.79
C THR A 181 -8.12 -3.77 22.13
N GLY A 182 -7.57 -3.12 23.16
CA GLY A 182 -7.25 -3.74 24.45
C GLY A 182 -6.06 -4.71 24.36
N MET A 183 -5.24 -4.59 23.33
CA MET A 183 -4.05 -5.42 23.09
C MET A 183 -2.79 -4.78 23.68
N GLU A 184 -1.76 -5.58 23.91
CA GLU A 184 -0.52 -5.12 24.56
C GLU A 184 0.43 -4.39 23.59
N MET A 185 0.38 -4.69 22.29
CA MET A 185 1.24 -4.06 21.30
C MET A 185 0.58 -3.95 19.93
N ALA A 186 1.03 -2.97 19.13
CA ALA A 186 0.62 -2.76 17.75
C ALA A 186 1.82 -2.42 16.85
N ASN A 187 1.68 -2.60 15.54
CA ASN A 187 2.68 -2.20 14.55
C ASN A 187 2.46 -0.77 14.02
N ALA A 188 3.42 -0.28 13.23
CA ALA A 188 3.41 1.04 12.59
C ALA A 188 2.89 0.94 11.14
N SER A 189 1.69 0.36 11.08
CA SER A 189 0.78 0.09 9.96
C SER A 189 1.13 -1.02 8.97
N LEU A 190 0.06 -1.49 8.31
CA LEU A 190 0.00 -2.38 7.16
C LEU A 190 -0.73 -1.69 6.00
N LEU A 191 -0.94 -2.41 4.89
CA LEU A 191 -1.34 -1.84 3.61
C LEU A 191 -2.85 -1.56 3.49
N ASP A 192 -3.69 -2.51 3.92
CA ASP A 192 -5.15 -2.43 3.97
C ASP A 192 -5.68 -3.54 4.90
N GLU A 193 -6.98 -3.53 5.21
CA GLU A 193 -7.58 -4.52 6.13
C GLU A 193 -7.44 -5.97 5.64
N ALA A 194 -7.64 -6.18 4.34
CA ALA A 194 -7.65 -7.51 3.75
C ALA A 194 -6.26 -8.17 3.81
N THR A 195 -5.21 -7.40 3.53
CA THR A 195 -3.82 -7.80 3.67
C THR A 195 -3.42 -7.94 5.15
N ALA A 196 -3.92 -7.09 6.05
CA ALA A 196 -3.71 -7.25 7.49
C ALA A 196 -4.30 -8.58 8.02
N ALA A 197 -5.49 -8.96 7.56
CA ALA A 197 -6.08 -10.26 7.87
C ALA A 197 -5.26 -11.44 7.32
N ALA A 198 -4.73 -11.32 6.08
CA ALA A 198 -3.84 -12.32 5.51
C ALA A 198 -2.48 -12.43 6.23
N GLU A 199 -1.98 -11.31 6.77
CA GLU A 199 -0.80 -11.30 7.63
C GLU A 199 -1.09 -11.95 8.99
N ALA A 200 -2.28 -11.74 9.56
CA ALA A 200 -2.71 -12.42 10.78
C ALA A 200 -2.79 -13.94 10.56
N MET A 201 -3.30 -14.39 9.40
CA MET A 201 -3.25 -15.80 9.00
C MET A 201 -1.81 -16.32 8.94
N SER A 202 -0.90 -15.58 8.31
CA SER A 202 0.52 -15.96 8.21
C SER A 202 1.19 -16.05 9.59
N MET A 203 0.81 -15.15 10.51
CA MET A 203 1.24 -15.17 11.90
C MET A 203 0.69 -16.41 12.65
N CYS A 204 -0.55 -16.83 12.39
CA CYS A 204 -1.12 -18.08 12.92
C CYS A 204 -0.33 -19.30 12.44
N VAL A 205 0.06 -19.35 11.16
CA VAL A 205 0.93 -20.40 10.62
C VAL A 205 2.26 -20.44 11.36
N ALA A 206 2.88 -19.28 11.60
CA ALA A 206 4.17 -19.17 12.26
C ALA A 206 4.14 -19.50 13.77
N LEU A 207 2.97 -19.39 14.40
CA LEU A 207 2.73 -19.67 15.83
C LEU A 207 2.13 -21.05 16.09
N SER A 208 1.66 -21.74 15.05
CA SER A 208 1.07 -23.08 15.17
C SER A 208 2.02 -24.05 15.86
N LYS A 209 1.55 -24.67 16.94
CA LYS A 209 2.35 -25.56 17.80
C LYS A 209 2.36 -27.00 17.32
N ASN A 210 1.54 -27.35 16.33
CA ASN A 210 1.22 -28.75 16.03
C ASN A 210 2.22 -29.44 15.09
N GLY A 211 3.30 -28.77 14.66
CA GLY A 211 4.32 -29.35 13.77
C GLY A 211 3.78 -29.86 12.42
N LYS A 212 2.53 -29.50 12.10
CA LYS A 212 1.81 -29.97 10.90
C LYS A 212 2.48 -29.40 9.65
N LYS A 213 2.48 -30.18 8.57
CA LYS A 213 2.83 -29.65 7.24
C LYS A 213 1.72 -28.67 6.82
N LYS A 214 2.06 -27.66 6.03
CA LYS A 214 1.10 -26.62 5.58
C LYS A 214 -0.17 -27.22 4.94
N GLY A 215 -0.02 -28.24 4.09
CA GLY A 215 -1.13 -28.98 3.47
C GLY A 215 -1.99 -29.84 4.41
N ALA A 216 -1.83 -29.72 5.72
CA ALA A 216 -2.67 -30.33 6.74
C ALA A 216 -3.19 -29.28 7.75
N MET A 217 -3.02 -27.99 7.44
CA MET A 217 -3.52 -26.86 8.22
C MET A 217 -4.79 -26.32 7.57
N THR A 218 -5.72 -25.86 8.41
CA THR A 218 -6.93 -25.17 8.00
C THR A 218 -6.98 -23.79 8.64
N PHE A 219 -7.37 -22.78 7.87
CA PHE A 219 -7.71 -21.46 8.40
C PHE A 219 -9.22 -21.24 8.24
N PHE A 220 -9.90 -20.89 9.32
CA PHE A 220 -11.34 -20.63 9.27
C PHE A 220 -11.58 -19.12 9.11
N ALA A 221 -12.47 -18.75 8.20
CA ALA A 221 -12.96 -17.38 8.06
C ALA A 221 -14.47 -17.35 8.23
N ASP A 222 -14.97 -16.47 9.10
CA ASP A 222 -16.39 -16.26 9.27
C ASP A 222 -17.00 -15.70 7.97
N ALA A 223 -18.14 -16.25 7.54
CA ALA A 223 -18.83 -15.83 6.33
C ALA A 223 -19.33 -14.38 6.39
N GLN A 224 -19.42 -13.79 7.59
CA GLN A 224 -19.80 -12.41 7.84
C GLN A 224 -18.59 -11.45 7.90
N CYS A 225 -17.38 -11.90 7.59
CA CYS A 225 -16.29 -10.98 7.25
C CYS A 225 -16.57 -10.23 5.94
N HIS A 226 -15.87 -9.11 5.71
CA HIS A 226 -15.99 -8.42 4.44
C HIS A 226 -15.55 -9.32 3.26
N PRO A 227 -16.27 -9.32 2.12
CA PRO A 227 -15.98 -10.24 1.01
C PRO A 227 -14.56 -10.13 0.47
N GLN A 228 -14.04 -8.91 0.35
CA GLN A 228 -12.66 -8.66 -0.10
C GLN A 228 -11.62 -9.15 0.91
N THR A 229 -11.91 -9.11 2.21
CA THR A 229 -11.05 -9.65 3.26
C THR A 229 -10.94 -11.17 3.12
N ILE A 230 -12.07 -11.86 2.94
CA ILE A 230 -12.09 -13.31 2.70
C ILE A 230 -11.32 -13.66 1.42
N ALA A 231 -11.51 -12.90 0.33
CA ALA A 231 -10.85 -13.14 -0.94
C ALA A 231 -9.32 -13.07 -0.83
N VAL A 232 -8.77 -12.03 -0.18
CA VAL A 232 -7.31 -11.88 -0.02
C VAL A 232 -6.73 -12.97 0.91
N VAL A 233 -7.44 -13.34 1.97
CA VAL A 233 -7.03 -14.45 2.86
C VAL A 233 -7.00 -15.77 2.09
N LYS A 234 -8.01 -16.07 1.27
CA LYS A 234 -8.04 -17.25 0.40
C LYS A 234 -6.84 -17.29 -0.54
N THR A 235 -6.59 -16.21 -1.27
CA THR A 235 -5.44 -16.09 -2.18
C THR A 235 -4.11 -16.35 -1.45
N ARG A 236 -3.96 -15.86 -0.22
CA ARG A 236 -2.74 -16.09 0.58
C ARG A 236 -2.62 -17.55 1.06
N CYS A 237 -3.73 -18.17 1.47
CA CYS A 237 -3.74 -19.55 1.91
C CYS A 237 -3.49 -20.53 0.75
N GLU A 238 -4.15 -20.33 -0.39
CA GLU A 238 -3.95 -21.13 -1.61
C GLU A 238 -2.49 -21.12 -2.06
N ALA A 239 -1.84 -19.94 -2.01
CA ALA A 239 -0.44 -19.81 -2.36
C ALA A 239 0.48 -20.67 -1.49
N LEU A 240 0.11 -20.86 -0.22
CA LEU A 240 0.85 -21.63 0.78
C LEU A 240 0.39 -23.09 0.91
N GLY A 241 -0.66 -23.49 0.17
CA GLY A 241 -1.29 -24.81 0.26
C GLY A 241 -1.98 -25.03 1.61
N ILE A 242 -2.68 -24.02 2.13
CA ILE A 242 -3.48 -24.07 3.36
C ILE A 242 -4.96 -24.06 2.96
N ASP A 243 -5.77 -24.94 3.55
CA ASP A 243 -7.21 -24.99 3.27
C ASP A 243 -7.93 -23.85 3.99
N VAL A 244 -8.88 -23.21 3.32
CA VAL A 244 -9.74 -22.18 3.92
C VAL A 244 -11.16 -22.68 4.01
N VAL A 245 -11.70 -22.69 5.23
CA VAL A 245 -13.12 -22.98 5.48
C VAL A 245 -13.83 -21.67 5.73
N VAL A 246 -14.91 -21.42 4.98
CA VAL A 246 -15.79 -20.26 5.20
C VAL A 246 -17.12 -20.75 5.77
N GLY A 247 -17.51 -20.24 6.93
CA GLY A 247 -18.71 -20.67 7.63
C GLY A 247 -19.09 -19.78 8.79
N ASP A 248 -19.97 -20.25 9.67
CA ASP A 248 -20.38 -19.54 10.87
C ASP A 248 -19.45 -19.87 12.06
N ALA A 249 -18.62 -18.92 12.48
CA ALA A 249 -17.68 -19.11 13.59
C ALA A 249 -18.37 -19.27 14.96
N THR A 250 -19.67 -18.95 15.04
CA THR A 250 -20.43 -19.09 16.29
C THR A 250 -20.82 -20.53 16.60
N SER A 251 -20.84 -21.40 15.59
CA SER A 251 -21.33 -22.78 15.72
C SER A 251 -20.42 -23.84 15.07
N ALA A 252 -19.35 -23.44 14.36
CA ALA A 252 -18.47 -24.36 13.65
C ALA A 252 -17.73 -25.34 14.56
N ASP A 253 -17.64 -26.59 14.10
CA ASP A 253 -16.63 -27.56 14.55
C ASP A 253 -15.32 -27.31 13.80
N LEU A 254 -14.34 -26.74 14.49
CA LEU A 254 -13.08 -26.30 13.89
C LEU A 254 -12.08 -27.46 13.69
N GLY A 255 -12.18 -28.51 14.51
CA GLY A 255 -11.25 -29.63 14.55
C GLY A 255 -9.79 -29.26 14.84
N ASP A 256 -8.94 -30.27 15.03
CA ASP A 256 -7.52 -30.07 15.43
C ASP A 256 -6.64 -29.45 14.33
N ALA A 257 -7.11 -29.44 13.08
CA ALA A 257 -6.39 -28.89 11.93
C ALA A 257 -6.45 -27.36 11.84
N CYS A 258 -7.42 -26.74 12.52
CA CYS A 258 -7.57 -25.29 12.55
C CYS A 258 -6.36 -24.64 13.23
N ILE A 259 -5.77 -23.64 12.58
CA ILE A 259 -4.67 -22.84 13.14
C ILE A 259 -5.08 -21.43 13.52
N GLY A 260 -6.20 -20.95 12.97
CA GLY A 260 -6.73 -19.63 13.25
C GLY A 260 -8.16 -19.47 12.77
N VAL A 261 -8.91 -18.62 13.45
CA VAL A 261 -10.30 -18.26 13.15
C VAL A 261 -10.37 -16.75 12.97
N LEU A 262 -10.62 -16.30 11.74
CA LEU A 262 -10.89 -14.90 11.42
C LEU A 262 -12.38 -14.62 11.51
N TRP A 263 -12.78 -13.59 12.24
CA TRP A 263 -14.15 -13.10 12.30
C TRP A 263 -14.20 -11.58 12.47
N GLN A 264 -15.34 -10.95 12.20
CA GLN A 264 -15.46 -9.49 12.07
C GLN A 264 -16.33 -8.86 13.17
N TYR A 265 -15.97 -7.67 13.65
CA TYR A 265 -16.60 -7.00 14.79
C TYR A 265 -16.69 -5.45 14.65
N PRO A 266 -17.88 -4.87 14.40
CA PRO A 266 -19.11 -5.51 13.94
C PRO A 266 -18.91 -6.26 12.62
N ASN A 267 -19.79 -7.21 12.32
CA ASN A 267 -19.68 -7.99 11.10
C ASN A 267 -20.07 -7.18 9.85
N THR A 268 -19.91 -7.76 8.67
CA THR A 268 -20.17 -7.07 7.40
C THR A 268 -21.62 -6.61 7.21
N ARG A 269 -22.56 -7.11 8.01
CA ARG A 269 -23.99 -6.75 7.99
C ARG A 269 -24.36 -5.77 9.11
N GLY A 270 -23.42 -5.41 9.97
CA GLY A 270 -23.62 -4.49 11.08
C GLY A 270 -23.95 -5.15 12.42
N ASP A 271 -24.01 -6.48 12.48
CA ASP A 271 -24.33 -7.19 13.72
C ASP A 271 -23.09 -7.39 14.59
N VAL A 272 -23.32 -7.48 15.90
CA VAL A 272 -22.32 -7.92 16.87
C VAL A 272 -22.67 -9.33 17.34
N VAL A 273 -21.69 -10.23 17.30
CA VAL A 273 -21.84 -11.58 17.86
C VAL A 273 -22.09 -11.48 19.37
N GLY A 274 -23.27 -11.94 19.82
CA GLY A 274 -23.65 -11.86 21.24
C GLY A 274 -22.74 -12.68 22.17
N ASP A 275 -22.18 -13.79 21.69
CA ASP A 275 -21.20 -14.64 22.38
C ASP A 275 -19.79 -14.50 21.78
N ALA A 276 -19.27 -13.26 21.74
CA ALA A 276 -17.93 -12.96 21.24
C ALA A 276 -16.83 -13.77 21.98
N ALA A 277 -16.99 -13.95 23.30
CA ALA A 277 -16.05 -14.72 24.10
C ALA A 277 -16.06 -16.21 23.74
N GLY A 278 -17.23 -16.79 23.45
CA GLY A 278 -17.34 -18.17 23.02
C GLY A 278 -16.72 -18.45 21.66
N VAL A 279 -16.70 -17.48 20.73
CA VAL A 279 -15.97 -17.63 19.45
C VAL A 279 -14.47 -17.80 19.70
N SER A 280 -13.89 -16.94 20.53
CA SER A 280 -12.47 -17.05 20.90
C SER A 280 -12.17 -18.33 21.67
N ALA A 281 -13.05 -18.72 22.62
CA ALA A 281 -12.89 -19.94 23.39
C ALA A 281 -12.90 -21.20 22.48
N ARG A 282 -13.82 -21.28 21.51
CA ARG A 282 -13.85 -22.37 20.52
C ARG A 282 -12.55 -22.45 19.71
N ALA A 283 -12.01 -21.31 19.29
CA ALA A 283 -10.71 -21.28 18.61
C ALA A 283 -9.60 -21.85 19.51
N HIS A 284 -9.56 -21.44 20.78
CA HIS A 284 -8.55 -21.92 21.74
C HIS A 284 -8.70 -23.41 22.07
N ASP A 285 -9.93 -23.92 22.19
CA ASP A 285 -10.22 -25.34 22.42
C ASP A 285 -9.73 -26.22 21.26
N ALA A 286 -9.77 -25.70 20.02
CA ALA A 286 -9.19 -26.33 18.83
C ALA A 286 -7.66 -26.14 18.71
N GLY A 287 -7.01 -25.41 19.62
CA GLY A 287 -5.59 -25.05 19.55
C GLY A 287 -5.27 -23.99 18.49
N ALA A 288 -6.27 -23.29 17.98
CA ALA A 288 -6.17 -22.19 17.02
C ALA A 288 -6.08 -20.82 17.73
N LEU A 289 -5.72 -19.78 16.98
CA LEU A 289 -5.76 -18.39 17.45
C LEU A 289 -7.04 -17.68 16.99
N SER A 290 -7.58 -16.79 17.83
CA SER A 290 -8.73 -15.94 17.50
C SER A 290 -8.25 -14.63 16.85
N VAL A 291 -8.63 -14.39 15.60
CA VAL A 291 -8.30 -13.18 14.82
C VAL A 291 -9.56 -12.36 14.62
N VAL A 292 -9.56 -11.12 15.09
CA VAL A 292 -10.73 -10.23 15.00
C VAL A 292 -10.42 -9.06 14.07
N ALA A 293 -11.18 -8.93 12.99
CA ALA A 293 -11.18 -7.72 12.17
C ALA A 293 -12.20 -6.74 12.74
N ALA A 294 -11.76 -5.62 13.32
CA ALA A 294 -12.62 -4.71 14.07
C ALA A 294 -12.58 -3.26 13.61
N ASP A 295 -13.75 -2.62 13.57
CA ASP A 295 -13.88 -1.20 13.24
C ASP A 295 -13.40 -0.33 14.42
N PRO A 296 -12.38 0.52 14.23
CA PRO A 296 -11.79 1.27 15.34
C PRO A 296 -12.72 2.32 15.94
N LEU A 297 -13.71 2.84 15.21
CA LEU A 297 -14.67 3.81 15.75
C LEU A 297 -15.74 3.09 16.57
N ALA A 298 -16.20 1.92 16.11
CA ALA A 298 -17.11 1.07 16.87
C ALA A 298 -16.51 0.69 18.24
N LEU A 299 -15.20 0.43 18.30
CA LEU A 299 -14.45 0.10 19.53
C LEU A 299 -14.38 1.24 20.56
N THR A 300 -14.88 2.44 20.25
CA THR A 300 -15.06 3.51 21.23
C THR A 300 -16.30 3.31 22.10
N LEU A 301 -17.31 2.57 21.58
CA LEU A 301 -18.56 2.26 22.26
C LEU A 301 -18.66 0.78 22.67
N LEU A 302 -18.10 -0.12 21.86
CA LEU A 302 -18.17 -1.56 22.03
C LEU A 302 -17.00 -2.10 22.85
N PRO A 303 -17.16 -3.24 23.56
CA PRO A 303 -16.05 -3.92 24.24
C PRO A 303 -14.84 -4.16 23.34
N ALA A 304 -13.65 -3.99 23.90
CA ALA A 304 -12.40 -4.17 23.16
C ALA A 304 -12.12 -5.67 22.91
N PRO A 305 -11.62 -6.08 21.73
CA PRO A 305 -11.34 -7.48 21.42
C PRO A 305 -10.46 -8.24 22.42
N GLY A 306 -9.46 -7.57 22.99
CA GLY A 306 -8.62 -8.16 24.04
C GLY A 306 -9.41 -8.61 25.29
N THR A 307 -10.57 -8.01 25.57
CA THR A 307 -11.39 -8.33 26.75
C THR A 307 -12.21 -9.62 26.60
N PHE A 308 -12.39 -10.11 25.37
CA PHE A 308 -13.12 -11.35 25.07
C PHE A 308 -12.24 -12.41 24.37
N GLY A 309 -10.93 -12.34 24.59
CA GLY A 309 -10.01 -13.43 24.25
C GLY A 309 -9.49 -13.43 22.81
N ALA A 310 -9.59 -12.33 22.07
CA ALA A 310 -8.89 -12.21 20.80
C ALA A 310 -7.35 -12.33 21.00
N ASP A 311 -6.67 -13.02 20.08
CA ASP A 311 -5.20 -13.10 20.08
C ASP A 311 -4.57 -12.02 19.19
N ILE A 312 -5.21 -11.74 18.06
CA ILE A 312 -4.78 -10.77 17.04
C ILE A 312 -5.98 -9.92 16.65
N CYS A 313 -5.81 -8.60 16.59
CA CYS A 313 -6.81 -7.67 16.08
C CYS A 313 -6.27 -6.95 14.84
N VAL A 314 -7.10 -6.83 13.80
CA VAL A 314 -6.77 -6.11 12.55
C VAL A 314 -7.92 -5.20 12.15
N GLY A 315 -7.67 -4.26 11.24
CA GLY A 315 -8.72 -3.40 10.68
C GLY A 315 -8.15 -2.19 9.94
N SER A 316 -9.02 -1.41 9.31
CA SER A 316 -8.66 -0.14 8.66
C SER A 316 -8.80 1.04 9.63
N MET A 317 -7.85 1.98 9.60
CA MET A 317 -7.97 3.29 10.25
C MET A 317 -8.51 4.39 9.32
N GLN A 318 -9.10 4.03 8.18
CA GLN A 318 -9.59 5.00 7.18
C GLN A 318 -10.54 6.04 7.79
N ARG A 319 -11.56 5.61 8.53
CA ARG A 319 -12.58 6.50 9.10
C ARG A 319 -12.08 7.39 10.25
N TYR A 320 -10.79 7.38 10.54
CA TYR A 320 -10.14 8.33 11.44
C TYR A 320 -9.58 9.50 10.61
N GLY A 321 -10.47 10.18 9.87
CA GLY A 321 -10.15 11.39 9.11
C GLY A 321 -9.22 11.18 7.91
N VAL A 322 -9.29 10.02 7.24
CA VAL A 322 -8.62 9.78 5.97
C VAL A 322 -9.67 9.58 4.87
N PRO A 323 -9.63 10.29 3.73
CA PRO A 323 -10.61 10.14 2.65
C PRO A 323 -10.67 8.71 2.09
N MET A 324 -11.81 8.31 1.52
CA MET A 324 -12.00 6.96 0.98
C MET A 324 -11.07 6.67 -0.21
N GLY A 325 -10.75 7.68 -1.02
CA GLY A 325 -9.74 7.64 -2.07
C GLY A 325 -9.98 6.57 -3.13
N PHE A 326 -11.23 6.18 -3.36
CA PHE A 326 -11.58 5.04 -4.23
C PHE A 326 -10.82 3.75 -3.88
N GLY A 327 -10.56 3.54 -2.59
CA GLY A 327 -9.94 2.33 -2.04
C GLY A 327 -8.64 2.55 -1.25
N GLY A 328 -8.02 3.73 -1.35
CA GLY A 328 -6.81 4.03 -0.58
C GLY A 328 -6.11 5.32 -0.99
N PRO A 329 -4.99 5.64 -0.32
CA PRO A 329 -4.30 4.81 0.68
C PRO A 329 -4.89 4.94 2.09
N HIS A 330 -4.90 3.84 2.86
CA HIS A 330 -5.34 3.82 4.27
C HIS A 330 -4.41 2.98 5.13
N ALA A 331 -4.11 3.44 6.35
CA ALA A 331 -3.34 2.64 7.28
C ALA A 331 -4.19 1.54 7.90
N ALA A 332 -3.86 0.28 7.60
CA ALA A 332 -4.39 -0.83 8.38
C ALA A 332 -3.56 -1.05 9.65
N TYR A 333 -4.23 -1.48 10.72
CA TYR A 333 -3.57 -1.79 11.98
C TYR A 333 -3.47 -3.31 12.18
N MET A 334 -2.45 -3.73 12.93
CA MET A 334 -2.42 -5.04 13.58
C MET A 334 -1.96 -4.89 15.02
N ALA A 335 -2.73 -5.49 15.93
CA ALA A 335 -2.49 -5.49 17.37
C ALA A 335 -2.51 -6.92 17.91
N THR A 336 -1.69 -7.21 18.92
CA THR A 336 -1.54 -8.55 19.49
C THR A 336 -0.94 -8.47 20.90
N SER A 337 -0.78 -9.61 21.56
CA SER A 337 -0.02 -9.74 22.81
C SER A 337 1.51 -9.66 22.61
N GLU A 338 2.23 -9.17 23.62
CA GLU A 338 3.69 -8.99 23.61
C GLU A 338 4.43 -10.32 23.39
N LYS A 339 3.87 -11.43 23.89
CA LYS A 339 4.43 -12.79 23.67
C LYS A 339 4.60 -13.13 22.19
N TYR A 340 3.83 -12.49 21.29
CA TYR A 340 3.91 -12.72 19.85
C TYR A 340 4.70 -11.65 19.09
N ALA A 341 5.35 -10.69 19.78
CA ALA A 341 6.09 -9.58 19.18
C ALA A 341 7.09 -10.00 18.09
N ARG A 342 7.77 -11.13 18.27
CA ARG A 342 8.77 -11.66 17.33
C ARG A 342 8.18 -12.13 15.99
N ARG A 343 6.85 -12.29 15.91
CA ARG A 343 6.12 -12.70 14.70
C ARG A 343 5.31 -11.58 14.06
N MET A 344 5.24 -10.40 14.68
CA MET A 344 4.53 -9.25 14.14
C MET A 344 5.10 -8.86 12.76
N PRO A 345 4.25 -8.64 11.73
CA PRO A 345 4.64 -8.08 10.44
C PRO A 345 4.88 -6.57 10.54
N GLY A 346 5.68 -6.04 9.61
CA GLY A 346 5.93 -4.61 9.49
C GLY A 346 6.77 -4.00 10.61
N ARG A 347 6.81 -2.67 10.60
CA ARG A 347 7.63 -1.86 11.50
C ARG A 347 6.98 -1.74 12.86
N ILE A 348 7.79 -1.57 13.90
CA ILE A 348 7.34 -1.25 15.25
C ILE A 348 8.22 -0.11 15.75
N ILE A 349 7.62 0.96 16.27
CA ILE A 349 8.32 2.04 16.95
C ILE A 349 8.45 1.67 18.42
N GLY A 350 9.66 1.81 18.94
CA GLY A 350 9.97 1.59 20.35
C GLY A 350 10.71 2.77 20.95
N GLU A 351 10.51 2.95 22.24
CA GLU A 351 11.26 3.89 23.06
C GLU A 351 12.66 3.36 23.39
N THR A 352 13.63 4.27 23.41
CA THR A 352 15.02 4.05 23.77
C THR A 352 15.55 5.31 24.44
N VAL A 353 16.82 5.30 24.84
CA VAL A 353 17.49 6.46 25.43
C VAL A 353 18.56 7.03 24.50
N GLU A 354 18.75 8.34 24.54
CA GLU A 354 19.85 9.01 23.85
C GLU A 354 21.22 8.55 24.38
N ALA A 355 22.23 8.59 23.51
CA ALA A 355 23.59 8.22 23.90
C ALA A 355 24.26 9.27 24.81
N ASN A 356 23.76 10.52 24.84
CA ASN A 356 24.34 11.63 25.59
C ASN A 356 24.20 11.47 27.13
N GLU A 357 24.81 12.39 27.87
CA GLU A 357 24.79 12.40 29.34
C GLU A 357 23.39 12.60 29.94
N ARG A 358 22.47 13.24 29.18
CA ARG A 358 21.11 13.51 29.64
C ARG A 358 20.23 12.26 29.61
N LYS A 359 20.60 11.24 28.81
CA LYS A 359 19.81 10.01 28.61
C LYS A 359 18.33 10.31 28.34
N GLY A 360 18.08 11.33 27.51
CA GLY A 360 16.73 11.75 27.15
C GLY A 360 15.95 10.63 26.46
N ARG A 361 14.62 10.72 26.51
CA ARG A 361 13.71 9.85 25.77
C ARG A 361 13.97 10.02 24.27
N ALA A 362 14.17 8.92 23.56
CA ALA A 362 14.32 8.87 22.12
C ALA A 362 13.52 7.72 21.53
N LEU A 363 13.13 7.84 20.27
CA LEU A 363 12.35 6.83 19.56
C LEU A 363 13.17 6.22 18.42
N ARG A 364 12.90 4.96 18.09
CA ARG A 364 13.50 4.28 16.94
C ARG A 364 12.61 3.16 16.41
N MET A 365 12.91 2.65 15.23
CA MET A 365 12.39 1.34 14.80
C MET A 365 13.00 0.22 15.65
N ALA A 366 12.14 -0.62 16.23
CA ALA A 366 12.47 -1.70 17.15
C ALA A 366 12.31 -3.07 16.50
N MET A 367 13.09 -4.04 16.97
CA MET A 367 13.05 -5.44 16.52
C MET A 367 13.16 -5.61 15.00
N GLN A 368 14.01 -4.80 14.36
CA GLN A 368 14.15 -4.75 12.89
C GLN A 368 14.61 -6.08 12.28
N THR A 369 15.20 -6.98 13.08
CA THR A 369 15.58 -8.32 12.60
C THR A 369 14.39 -9.14 12.12
N ARG A 370 13.13 -8.77 12.40
CA ARG A 370 11.95 -9.42 11.81
C ARG A 370 11.76 -9.10 10.33
N GLU A 371 12.26 -7.96 9.88
CA GLU A 371 11.93 -7.37 8.58
C GLU A 371 12.78 -7.93 7.43
N GLN A 372 12.26 -7.80 6.21
CA GLN A 372 12.83 -8.32 4.97
C GLN A 372 14.29 -7.89 4.71
N HIS A 373 14.66 -6.66 5.09
CA HIS A 373 15.99 -6.11 4.81
C HIS A 373 17.11 -6.79 5.63
N ILE A 374 16.76 -7.50 6.70
CA ILE A 374 17.70 -8.30 7.50
C ILE A 374 17.48 -9.79 7.27
N ARG A 375 16.23 -10.27 7.34
CA ARG A 375 15.93 -11.71 7.35
C ARG A 375 15.54 -12.31 6.02
N ARG A 376 15.32 -11.52 4.97
CA ARG A 376 15.07 -12.00 3.60
C ARG A 376 13.94 -13.05 3.57
N ASP A 377 14.20 -14.25 3.07
CA ASP A 377 13.28 -15.41 3.02
C ASP A 377 12.73 -15.86 4.38
N LYS A 378 13.38 -15.45 5.49
CA LYS A 378 12.99 -15.79 6.86
C LYS A 378 12.31 -14.64 7.60
N ALA A 379 12.00 -13.55 6.91
CA ALA A 379 11.27 -12.42 7.49
C ALA A 379 9.85 -12.83 7.90
N THR A 380 9.21 -12.01 8.74
CA THR A 380 7.82 -12.27 9.15
C THR A 380 6.82 -11.95 8.04
N SER A 381 7.17 -11.05 7.13
CA SER A 381 6.39 -10.61 5.97
C SER A 381 7.34 -10.04 4.91
N ASN A 382 6.87 -9.92 3.67
CA ASN A 382 7.58 -9.21 2.62
C ASN A 382 7.39 -7.67 2.66
N ILE A 383 6.52 -7.15 3.53
CA ILE A 383 6.21 -5.71 3.57
C ILE A 383 7.47 -4.84 3.79
N CYS A 384 7.55 -3.73 3.07
CA CYS A 384 8.66 -2.76 3.15
C CYS A 384 8.16 -1.32 3.27
N THR A 385 7.59 -0.77 2.19
CA THR A 385 6.75 0.43 2.25
C THR A 385 5.40 0.02 2.85
N ALA A 386 4.90 0.81 3.78
CA ALA A 386 3.58 0.66 4.41
C ALA A 386 2.85 2.01 4.32
N GLN A 387 1.92 2.29 5.23
CA GLN A 387 1.03 3.46 5.17
C GLN A 387 1.32 4.43 6.32
N ALA A 388 2.54 4.97 6.36
CA ALA A 388 3.03 5.75 7.51
C ALA A 388 2.36 7.12 7.63
N LEU A 389 2.21 7.87 6.53
CA LEU A 389 1.53 9.17 6.54
C LEU A 389 0.07 9.03 6.98
N LEU A 390 -0.62 7.99 6.51
CA LEU A 390 -2.03 7.77 6.82
C LEU A 390 -2.21 7.28 8.27
N ALA A 391 -1.24 6.54 8.81
CA ALA A 391 -1.19 6.22 10.24
C ALA A 391 -1.00 7.50 11.08
N ASN A 392 -0.16 8.43 10.61
CA ASN A 392 0.02 9.72 11.26
C ASN A 392 -1.23 10.59 11.21
N MET A 393 -1.97 10.60 10.09
CA MET A 393 -3.25 11.28 9.98
C MET A 393 -4.28 10.71 10.95
N ALA A 394 -4.41 9.38 11.03
CA ALA A 394 -5.32 8.74 11.97
C ALA A 394 -4.98 9.02 13.44
N ALA A 395 -3.68 9.05 13.78
CA ALA A 395 -3.24 9.46 15.12
C ALA A 395 -3.54 10.94 15.39
N ALA A 396 -3.30 11.83 14.42
CA ALA A 396 -3.65 13.24 14.54
C ALA A 396 -5.17 13.45 14.70
N TYR A 397 -5.99 12.69 13.99
CA TYR A 397 -7.45 12.71 14.14
C TYR A 397 -7.87 12.36 15.56
N ALA A 398 -7.37 11.24 16.09
CA ALA A 398 -7.65 10.83 17.47
C ALA A 398 -7.15 11.85 18.51
N ILE A 399 -5.99 12.47 18.27
CA ILE A 399 -5.43 13.52 19.14
C ILE A 399 -6.30 14.78 19.12
N TYR A 400 -6.85 15.15 17.95
CA TYR A 400 -7.67 16.33 17.80
C TYR A 400 -9.02 16.20 18.51
N HIS A 401 -9.70 15.07 18.29
CA HIS A 401 -11.01 14.81 18.86
C HIS A 401 -10.94 14.39 20.33
N GLY A 402 -9.90 13.64 20.71
CA GLY A 402 -9.79 12.99 22.01
C GLY A 402 -10.88 11.92 22.23
N PRO A 403 -10.88 11.24 23.39
CA PRO A 403 -11.82 10.15 23.65
C PRO A 403 -13.29 10.59 23.61
N ASP A 404 -13.62 11.76 24.16
CA ASP A 404 -14.99 12.28 24.19
C ASP A 404 -15.50 12.56 22.77
N GLY A 405 -14.71 13.28 21.96
CA GLY A 405 -15.09 13.62 20.59
C GLY A 405 -15.24 12.38 19.70
N LEU A 406 -14.37 11.38 19.87
CA LEU A 406 -14.51 10.10 19.16
C LEU A 406 -15.78 9.35 19.57
N GLN A 407 -16.14 9.35 20.86
CA GLN A 407 -17.41 8.76 21.30
C GLN A 407 -18.62 9.54 20.82
N ASP A 408 -18.56 10.86 20.76
CA ASP A 408 -19.64 11.70 20.23
C ASP A 408 -19.87 11.40 18.74
N ILE A 409 -18.80 11.27 17.96
CA ILE A 409 -18.86 10.87 16.55
C ILE A 409 -19.47 9.47 16.41
N ALA A 410 -19.00 8.50 17.19
CA ALA A 410 -19.54 7.13 17.18
C ALA A 410 -21.03 7.09 17.58
N ARG A 411 -21.44 7.87 18.59
CA ARG A 411 -22.84 7.99 19.02
C ARG A 411 -23.71 8.62 17.95
N ARG A 412 -23.19 9.61 17.22
CA ARG A 412 -23.90 10.22 16.11
C ARG A 412 -24.17 9.19 15.00
N CYS A 413 -23.16 8.42 14.58
CA CYS A 413 -23.33 7.35 13.59
C CYS A 413 -24.38 6.31 14.04
N LEU A 414 -24.29 5.87 15.30
CA LEU A 414 -25.29 4.95 15.88
C LEU A 414 -26.69 5.56 15.96
N GLY A 415 -26.80 6.84 16.33
CA GLY A 415 -28.07 7.56 16.40
C GLY A 415 -28.77 7.63 15.04
N LEU A 416 -28.02 7.91 13.97
CA LEU A 416 -28.53 7.90 12.60
C LEU A 416 -29.04 6.51 12.20
N ALA A 417 -28.26 5.46 12.47
CA ALA A 417 -28.65 4.09 12.18
C ALA A 417 -29.91 3.67 12.96
N LYS A 418 -30.00 4.03 14.25
CA LYS A 418 -31.18 3.76 15.09
C LYS A 418 -32.41 4.49 14.60
N ALA A 419 -32.26 5.75 14.22
CA ALA A 419 -33.38 6.55 13.73
C ALA A 419 -33.92 5.97 12.42
N ALA A 420 -33.04 5.62 11.48
CA ALA A 420 -33.41 4.96 10.24
C ALA A 420 -34.14 3.63 10.51
N SER A 421 -33.54 2.74 11.31
CA SER A 421 -34.16 1.43 11.63
C SER A 421 -35.52 1.58 12.31
N SER A 422 -35.63 2.49 13.27
CA SER A 422 -36.88 2.73 14.01
C SER A 422 -37.98 3.29 13.11
N ALA A 423 -37.67 4.26 12.24
CA ALA A 423 -38.65 4.84 11.32
C ALA A 423 -39.14 3.81 10.30
N LEU A 424 -38.23 3.04 9.70
CA LEU A 424 -38.57 1.97 8.76
C LEU A 424 -39.45 0.89 9.40
N ASN A 425 -39.07 0.42 10.59
CA ASN A 425 -39.85 -0.59 11.31
C ASN A 425 -41.24 -0.08 11.72
N LYS A 426 -41.37 1.20 12.12
CA LYS A 426 -42.68 1.83 12.40
C LYS A 426 -43.58 1.89 11.16
N ALA A 427 -42.98 2.04 9.97
CA ALA A 427 -43.69 2.03 8.69
C ALA A 427 -43.95 0.62 8.12
N GLY A 428 -43.54 -0.44 8.84
CA GLY A 428 -43.72 -1.82 8.42
C GLY A 428 -42.66 -2.35 7.45
N ILE A 429 -41.57 -1.60 7.21
CA ILE A 429 -40.41 -2.05 6.45
C ILE A 429 -39.41 -2.69 7.43
N GLN A 430 -39.15 -3.98 7.27
CA GLN A 430 -38.29 -4.71 8.20
C GLN A 430 -36.82 -4.22 8.09
N ALA A 431 -36.32 -3.58 9.15
CA ALA A 431 -34.94 -3.17 9.30
C ALA A 431 -34.29 -3.81 10.54
N SER A 432 -33.02 -4.18 10.46
CA SER A 432 -32.28 -4.73 11.60
C SER A 432 -32.02 -3.67 12.68
N GLU A 433 -31.94 -4.11 13.94
CA GLU A 433 -31.48 -3.25 15.03
C GLU A 433 -29.97 -3.03 14.91
N PRO A 434 -29.48 -1.78 14.85
CA PRO A 434 -28.06 -1.51 14.69
C PRO A 434 -27.28 -1.79 15.97
N ALA A 435 -26.22 -2.59 15.86
CA ALA A 435 -25.23 -2.70 16.94
C ALA A 435 -24.27 -1.49 16.95
N PHE A 436 -24.04 -0.88 15.79
CA PHE A 436 -23.27 0.34 15.62
C PHE A 436 -23.86 1.22 14.51
N ASP A 437 -23.25 1.30 13.34
CA ASP A 437 -23.60 2.26 12.30
C ASP A 437 -24.25 1.64 11.07
N THR A 438 -24.45 0.32 11.06
CA THR A 438 -24.90 -0.42 9.87
C THR A 438 -26.20 -1.15 10.15
N ILE A 439 -27.15 -1.03 9.22
CA ILE A 439 -28.43 -1.76 9.23
C ILE A 439 -28.65 -2.49 7.91
N VAL A 440 -29.41 -3.59 7.96
CA VAL A 440 -29.95 -4.27 6.79
C VAL A 440 -31.46 -4.05 6.74
N VAL A 441 -31.95 -3.69 5.56
CA VAL A 441 -33.37 -3.43 5.31
C VAL A 441 -33.87 -4.43 4.27
N LYS A 442 -35.01 -5.07 4.53
CA LYS A 442 -35.69 -5.92 3.56
C LYS A 442 -36.58 -5.08 2.67
N CYS A 443 -36.32 -5.13 1.37
CA CYS A 443 -37.02 -4.34 0.35
C CYS A 443 -36.67 -4.86 -1.05
N ASP A 444 -37.39 -4.44 -2.08
CA ASP A 444 -36.91 -4.58 -3.47
C ASP A 444 -35.61 -3.77 -3.65
N SER A 445 -34.48 -4.47 -3.65
CA SER A 445 -33.17 -3.83 -3.61
C SER A 445 -32.90 -3.02 -4.87
N ALA A 446 -33.41 -3.45 -6.02
CA ALA A 446 -33.18 -2.77 -7.29
C ALA A 446 -33.93 -1.45 -7.34
N SER A 447 -35.22 -1.47 -6.97
CA SER A 447 -36.02 -0.24 -6.90
C SER A 447 -35.47 0.75 -5.87
N ILE A 448 -35.09 0.26 -4.69
CA ILE A 448 -34.55 1.11 -3.61
C ILE A 448 -33.16 1.67 -3.97
N ALA A 449 -32.27 0.88 -4.57
CA ALA A 449 -30.97 1.37 -5.03
C ALA A 449 -31.11 2.45 -6.11
N GLU A 450 -32.03 2.28 -7.07
CA GLU A 450 -32.29 3.30 -8.10
C GLU A 450 -32.81 4.61 -7.50
N LYS A 451 -33.72 4.54 -6.52
CA LYS A 451 -34.21 5.72 -5.81
C LYS A 451 -33.10 6.39 -4.99
N ALA A 452 -32.26 5.60 -4.32
CA ALA A 452 -31.12 6.09 -3.57
C ALA A 452 -30.15 6.85 -4.46
N GLU A 453 -29.80 6.29 -5.62
CA GLU A 453 -28.90 6.96 -6.58
C GLU A 453 -29.49 8.29 -7.05
N LYS A 454 -30.79 8.33 -7.38
CA LYS A 454 -31.50 9.58 -7.75
C LYS A 454 -31.52 10.62 -6.64
N ALA A 455 -31.55 10.18 -5.37
CA ALA A 455 -31.48 11.03 -4.19
C ALA A 455 -30.03 11.38 -3.79
N GLY A 456 -29.02 10.87 -4.50
CA GLY A 456 -27.61 11.18 -4.27
C GLY A 456 -26.88 10.25 -3.28
N PHE A 457 -27.41 9.03 -3.08
CA PHE A 457 -26.87 8.04 -2.14
C PHE A 457 -26.51 6.72 -2.83
N ASN A 458 -25.45 6.07 -2.35
CA ASN A 458 -25.15 4.67 -2.69
C ASN A 458 -25.48 3.74 -1.53
N LEU A 459 -26.16 2.63 -1.80
CA LEU A 459 -26.47 1.59 -0.82
C LEU A 459 -25.75 0.29 -1.18
N ARG A 460 -25.53 -0.58 -0.19
CA ARG A 460 -25.02 -1.93 -0.46
C ARG A 460 -26.16 -2.84 -0.87
N VAL A 461 -26.11 -3.42 -2.06
CA VAL A 461 -27.06 -4.48 -2.47
C VAL A 461 -26.51 -5.85 -2.07
N PHE A 462 -27.23 -6.60 -1.24
CA PHE A 462 -26.83 -7.96 -0.82
C PHE A 462 -27.40 -9.06 -1.73
N GLY A 463 -28.50 -8.76 -2.40
CA GLY A 463 -29.33 -9.67 -3.19
C GLY A 463 -30.61 -8.94 -3.60
N PRO A 464 -31.61 -9.62 -4.18
CA PRO A 464 -32.80 -8.96 -4.72
C PRO A 464 -33.72 -8.33 -3.65
N ASP A 465 -33.64 -8.81 -2.41
CA ASP A 465 -34.60 -8.49 -1.35
C ASP A 465 -34.00 -7.71 -0.17
N GLU A 466 -32.72 -7.32 -0.24
CA GLU A 466 -32.01 -6.71 0.89
C GLU A 466 -30.98 -5.65 0.48
N VAL A 467 -31.01 -4.52 1.19
CA VAL A 467 -29.98 -3.48 1.12
C VAL A 467 -29.35 -3.22 2.49
N GLY A 468 -28.08 -2.84 2.48
CA GLY A 468 -27.32 -2.39 3.65
C GLY A 468 -27.09 -0.89 3.61
N LEU A 469 -27.24 -0.24 4.77
CA LEU A 469 -26.96 1.17 4.97
C LEU A 469 -25.95 1.31 6.11
N SER A 470 -24.76 1.85 5.81
CA SER A 470 -23.70 2.14 6.78
C SER A 470 -23.54 3.66 6.94
N PHE A 471 -23.87 4.19 8.12
CA PHE A 471 -23.93 5.62 8.40
C PHE A 471 -22.58 6.17 8.87
N GLY A 472 -21.84 6.85 7.98
CA GLY A 472 -20.59 7.50 8.35
C GLY A 472 -20.76 8.91 8.95
N GLU A 473 -19.64 9.57 9.22
CA GLU A 473 -19.59 10.85 9.97
C GLU A 473 -20.26 12.01 9.22
N THR A 474 -20.20 12.01 7.88
CA THR A 474 -20.67 13.10 7.01
C THR A 474 -22.19 13.10 6.81
N VAL A 475 -22.88 12.07 7.30
CA VAL A 475 -24.34 11.97 7.16
C VAL A 475 -25.02 12.98 8.09
N THR A 476 -25.88 13.80 7.51
CA THR A 476 -26.62 14.87 8.17
C THR A 476 -28.03 14.42 8.54
N ARG A 477 -28.74 15.28 9.28
CA ARG A 477 -30.16 15.03 9.60
C ARG A 477 -30.99 15.05 8.32
N GLU A 478 -30.69 15.99 7.44
CA GLU A 478 -31.36 16.21 6.17
C GLU A 478 -31.15 15.02 5.22
N ASP A 479 -29.95 14.44 5.20
CA ASP A 479 -29.69 13.20 4.46
C ASP A 479 -30.55 12.04 5.00
N LEU A 480 -30.65 11.88 6.32
CA LEU A 480 -31.48 10.84 6.92
C LEU A 480 -32.96 11.02 6.55
N VAL A 481 -33.47 12.24 6.58
CA VAL A 481 -34.84 12.55 6.16
C VAL A 481 -35.05 12.19 4.69
N SER A 482 -34.13 12.59 3.80
CA SER A 482 -34.21 12.25 2.37
C SER A 482 -34.13 10.73 2.13
N ILE A 483 -33.30 10.01 2.88
CA ILE A 483 -33.27 8.54 2.83
C ILE A 483 -34.65 7.97 3.21
N LEU A 484 -35.27 8.43 4.29
CA LEU A 484 -36.57 7.92 4.71
C LEU A 484 -37.69 8.27 3.71
N GLU A 485 -37.77 9.54 3.30
CA GLU A 485 -38.88 10.06 2.48
C GLU A 485 -38.70 9.75 1.00
N ASP A 486 -37.57 10.11 0.39
CA ASP A 486 -37.35 10.01 -1.06
C ASP A 486 -36.99 8.58 -1.50
N VAL A 487 -36.21 7.86 -0.67
CA VAL A 487 -35.75 6.51 -1.01
C VAL A 487 -36.77 5.46 -0.58
N PHE A 488 -37.18 5.47 0.69
CA PHE A 488 -38.09 4.46 1.24
C PHE A 488 -39.56 4.85 1.19
N GLY A 489 -39.93 6.10 0.93
CA GLY A 489 -41.32 6.54 0.89
C GLY A 489 -42.00 6.56 2.27
N VAL A 490 -41.21 6.76 3.33
CA VAL A 490 -41.64 6.73 4.73
C VAL A 490 -41.60 8.14 5.31
N ASP A 491 -42.64 8.52 6.05
CA ASP A 491 -42.64 9.77 6.84
C ASP A 491 -41.52 9.71 7.89
N ALA A 492 -40.56 10.64 7.78
CA ALA A 492 -39.41 10.67 8.67
C ALA A 492 -39.80 10.97 10.13
N GLY A 493 -40.90 11.70 10.34
CA GLY A 493 -41.34 12.12 11.67
C GLY A 493 -40.26 12.89 12.44
N ASP A 494 -40.25 12.73 13.78
CA ASP A 494 -39.21 13.30 14.63
C ASP A 494 -38.00 12.35 14.72
N VAL A 495 -37.06 12.51 13.78
CA VAL A 495 -35.84 11.70 13.71
C VAL A 495 -34.92 11.89 14.93
N ASP A 496 -34.95 13.06 15.59
CA ASP A 496 -34.13 13.31 16.77
C ASP A 496 -34.63 12.48 17.96
N ALA A 497 -35.95 12.35 18.13
CA ALA A 497 -36.55 11.47 19.13
C ALA A 497 -36.26 9.98 18.87
N LEU A 498 -36.04 9.59 17.61
CA LEU A 498 -35.69 8.23 17.21
C LEU A 498 -34.19 7.92 17.32
N ALA A 499 -33.33 8.94 17.39
CA ALA A 499 -31.88 8.80 17.43
C ALA A 499 -31.31 8.57 18.86
N ASP A 500 -32.14 8.15 19.82
CA ASP A 500 -31.73 8.06 21.23
C ASP A 500 -30.61 7.02 21.48
N THR A 501 -29.46 7.53 21.90
CA THR A 501 -28.28 6.76 22.31
C THR A 501 -27.94 6.90 23.79
N SER A 502 -28.81 7.51 24.59
CA SER A 502 -28.60 7.77 26.02
C SER A 502 -28.37 6.48 26.84
N SER A 503 -28.93 5.36 26.39
CA SER A 503 -28.74 4.04 27.00
C SER A 503 -27.35 3.43 26.74
N VAL A 504 -26.63 3.91 25.73
CA VAL A 504 -25.29 3.44 25.39
C VAL A 504 -24.30 4.18 26.27
N LYS A 505 -23.57 3.48 27.13
CA LYS A 505 -22.66 4.15 28.08
C LYS A 505 -21.30 4.52 27.48
N GLY A 506 -20.93 3.93 26.34
CA GLY A 506 -19.58 4.05 25.79
C GLY A 506 -18.53 3.33 26.64
N ARG A 507 -17.26 3.48 26.30
CA ARG A 507 -16.15 2.93 27.11
C ARG A 507 -15.63 3.95 28.10
N ASN A 508 -15.52 3.53 29.36
CA ASN A 508 -14.83 4.31 30.39
C ASN A 508 -13.31 4.24 30.19
N ASN A 509 -12.60 5.31 30.57
CA ASN A 509 -11.13 5.38 30.55
C ASN A 509 -10.50 5.07 29.17
N LEU A 510 -11.15 5.53 28.09
CA LEU A 510 -10.63 5.41 26.73
C LEU A 510 -9.51 6.45 26.51
N LEU A 511 -8.39 6.04 25.91
CA LEU A 511 -7.27 6.91 25.53
C LEU A 511 -6.78 7.84 26.67
N PRO A 512 -6.37 7.28 27.83
CA PRO A 512 -6.00 8.07 29.01
C PRO A 512 -4.69 8.86 28.84
N HIS A 513 -3.87 8.52 27.84
CA HIS A 513 -2.59 9.21 27.61
C HIS A 513 -2.81 10.71 27.33
N ALA A 514 -1.95 11.57 27.89
CA ALA A 514 -2.11 13.01 27.83
C ALA A 514 -2.14 13.56 26.38
N VAL A 515 -1.47 12.89 25.44
CA VAL A 515 -1.43 13.31 24.02
C VAL A 515 -2.84 13.42 23.42
N PHE A 516 -3.76 12.52 23.77
CA PHE A 516 -5.15 12.53 23.27
C PHE A 516 -6.06 13.52 24.01
N ASN A 517 -5.51 14.26 24.97
CA ASN A 517 -6.27 15.14 25.85
C ASN A 517 -5.74 16.58 25.88
N THR A 518 -4.65 16.88 25.16
CA THR A 518 -3.94 18.17 25.25
C THR A 518 -4.17 19.08 24.04
N HIS A 519 -4.30 18.54 22.83
CA HIS A 519 -4.26 19.31 21.57
C HIS A 519 -5.65 19.51 20.92
N LYS A 520 -6.63 19.92 21.72
CA LYS A 520 -8.05 19.98 21.32
C LYS A 520 -8.42 21.23 20.50
N SER A 521 -7.70 22.34 20.64
CA SER A 521 -7.94 23.52 19.81
C SER A 521 -7.13 23.48 18.52
N GLU A 522 -7.65 24.08 17.45
CA GLU A 522 -6.95 24.14 16.16
C GLU A 522 -5.55 24.76 16.29
N SER A 523 -5.41 25.81 17.10
CA SER A 523 -4.10 26.43 17.37
C SER A 523 -3.13 25.51 18.12
N GLN A 524 -3.62 24.67 19.04
CA GLN A 524 -2.78 23.68 19.72
C GLN A 524 -2.36 22.56 18.78
N MET A 525 -3.28 22.07 17.95
CA MET A 525 -3.00 21.05 16.95
C MET A 525 -1.99 21.56 15.91
N LEU A 526 -2.20 22.75 15.36
CA LEU A 526 -1.27 23.38 14.42
C LEU A 526 0.16 23.45 14.98
N ARG A 527 0.31 23.90 16.23
CA ARG A 527 1.62 23.99 16.90
C ARG A 527 2.23 22.61 17.14
N TYR A 528 1.42 21.62 17.50
CA TYR A 528 1.88 20.26 17.73
C TYR A 528 2.38 19.61 16.44
N LEU A 529 1.61 19.69 15.35
CA LEU A 529 2.02 19.19 14.04
C LEU A 529 3.32 19.88 13.59
N LYS A 530 3.41 21.21 13.72
CA LYS A 530 4.62 21.93 13.34
C LYS A 530 5.82 21.55 14.22
N GLN A 531 5.63 21.38 15.53
CA GLN A 531 6.69 20.97 16.44
C GLN A 531 7.27 19.60 16.08
N LEU A 532 6.44 18.66 15.61
CA LEU A 532 6.91 17.35 15.17
C LEU A 532 7.58 17.44 13.78
N GLU A 533 7.00 18.19 12.85
CA GLU A 533 7.60 18.45 11.53
C GLU A 533 9.03 19.00 11.66
N ASP A 534 9.26 19.95 12.57
CA ASP A 534 10.58 20.58 12.77
C ASP A 534 11.65 19.62 13.34
N LYS A 535 11.28 18.42 13.80
CA LYS A 535 12.21 17.37 14.23
C LYS A 535 12.67 16.47 13.08
N ASP A 536 12.10 16.62 11.89
CA ASP A 536 12.25 15.70 10.77
C ASP A 536 12.96 16.37 9.59
N LEU A 537 13.97 15.69 9.05
CA LEU A 537 14.59 16.10 7.79
C LEU A 537 13.79 15.52 6.61
N ALA A 538 13.25 16.42 5.79
CA ALA A 538 12.48 16.15 4.57
C ALA A 538 13.09 16.84 3.33
N LEU A 539 12.53 16.62 2.13
CA LEU A 539 13.07 17.17 0.87
C LEU A 539 12.91 18.69 0.74
N ASN A 540 12.03 19.29 1.53
CA ASN A 540 11.94 20.76 1.66
C ASN A 540 13.15 21.38 2.39
N HIS A 541 14.07 20.56 2.93
CA HIS A 541 15.31 21.03 3.56
C HIS A 541 16.54 20.79 2.68
N SER A 542 16.72 19.56 2.19
CA SER A 542 17.93 19.14 1.49
C SER A 542 17.72 17.84 0.71
N MET A 543 18.70 17.49 -0.13
CA MET A 543 18.75 16.17 -0.78
C MET A 543 18.84 15.04 0.25
N ILE A 544 17.97 14.04 0.11
CA ILE A 544 18.04 12.77 0.85
C ILE A 544 18.52 11.68 -0.13
N SER A 545 19.83 11.42 -0.19
CA SER A 545 20.45 10.54 -1.19
C SER A 545 20.38 9.04 -0.84
N LEU A 546 19.18 8.53 -0.55
CA LEU A 546 18.95 7.11 -0.27
C LEU A 546 18.95 6.28 -1.57
N GLY A 547 19.98 5.44 -1.73
CA GLY A 547 20.02 4.44 -2.80
C GLY A 547 18.79 3.53 -2.80
N SER A 548 18.35 3.10 -3.99
CA SER A 548 17.13 2.30 -4.20
C SER A 548 15.80 2.96 -3.78
N CYS A 549 15.81 4.23 -3.37
CA CYS A 549 14.60 4.96 -2.95
C CYS A 549 14.16 6.06 -3.91
N THR A 550 15.04 6.55 -4.80
CA THR A 550 14.74 7.58 -5.81
C THR A 550 14.00 8.78 -5.20
N MET A 551 14.67 9.47 -4.26
CA MET A 551 14.11 10.66 -3.59
C MET A 551 14.09 11.86 -4.54
N LYS A 552 13.19 11.82 -5.54
CA LYS A 552 12.97 12.86 -6.54
C LYS A 552 11.92 13.89 -6.07
N LEU A 553 11.71 14.91 -6.89
CA LEU A 553 10.65 15.89 -6.68
C LEU A 553 9.27 15.20 -6.63
N ASN A 554 8.49 15.53 -5.60
CA ASN A 554 7.04 15.33 -5.55
C ASN A 554 6.42 16.71 -5.83
N ALA A 555 6.08 16.98 -7.08
CA ALA A 555 5.73 18.32 -7.50
C ALA A 555 4.36 18.73 -6.96
N THR A 556 4.19 20.00 -6.61
CA THR A 556 2.91 20.50 -6.10
C THR A 556 1.77 20.27 -7.10
N ALA A 557 2.02 20.43 -8.40
CA ALA A 557 1.04 20.14 -9.44
C ALA A 557 0.58 18.66 -9.45
N GLU A 558 1.47 17.72 -9.13
CA GLU A 558 1.15 16.28 -9.02
C GLU A 558 0.33 15.99 -7.73
N MET A 559 0.51 16.80 -6.69
CA MET A 559 -0.09 16.59 -5.37
C MET A 559 -1.49 17.23 -5.22
N ILE A 560 -1.77 18.35 -5.89
CA ILE A 560 -3.05 19.07 -5.82
C ILE A 560 -4.28 18.15 -6.05
N PRO A 561 -4.29 17.24 -7.06
CA PRO A 561 -5.47 16.43 -7.37
C PRO A 561 -5.78 15.37 -6.31
N VAL A 562 -4.81 14.99 -5.47
CA VAL A 562 -4.99 13.95 -4.44
C VAL A 562 -6.12 14.31 -3.46
N THR A 563 -6.37 15.61 -3.24
CA THR A 563 -7.38 16.12 -2.32
C THR A 563 -8.63 16.67 -3.03
N TRP A 564 -8.79 16.45 -4.34
CA TRP A 564 -10.05 16.76 -5.03
C TRP A 564 -11.13 15.77 -4.59
N PRO A 565 -12.34 16.22 -4.21
CA PRO A 565 -13.43 15.33 -3.80
C PRO A 565 -13.75 14.26 -4.84
N GLU A 566 -13.64 14.59 -6.13
CA GLU A 566 -13.92 13.66 -7.23
C GLU A 566 -12.94 12.50 -7.34
N PHE A 567 -11.82 12.55 -6.61
CA PHE A 567 -10.94 11.40 -6.39
C PHE A 567 -10.99 10.93 -4.92
N SER A 568 -10.85 11.86 -3.98
CA SER A 568 -10.71 11.54 -2.55
C SER A 568 -11.99 11.02 -1.87
N ASP A 569 -13.18 11.37 -2.35
CA ASP A 569 -14.45 11.05 -1.67
C ASP A 569 -15.29 10.00 -2.41
N VAL A 570 -14.76 9.40 -3.49
CA VAL A 570 -15.44 8.30 -4.19
C VAL A 570 -15.25 6.99 -3.42
N HIS A 571 -16.35 6.28 -3.14
CA HIS A 571 -16.31 4.97 -2.48
C HIS A 571 -15.75 3.89 -3.44
N PRO A 572 -14.84 2.99 -3.01
CA PRO A 572 -14.21 1.98 -3.88
C PRO A 572 -15.18 1.03 -4.59
N PHE A 573 -16.33 0.79 -3.96
CA PHE A 573 -17.39 -0.08 -4.50
C PHE A 573 -18.59 0.71 -5.06
N ALA A 574 -18.41 2.00 -5.37
CA ALA A 574 -19.42 2.78 -6.07
C ALA A 574 -19.76 2.13 -7.43
N PRO A 575 -21.01 2.26 -7.91
CA PRO A 575 -21.39 1.79 -9.24
C PRO A 575 -20.46 2.29 -10.35
N ARG A 576 -20.25 1.47 -11.38
CA ARG A 576 -19.23 1.69 -12.42
C ARG A 576 -19.43 3.03 -13.14
N GLU A 577 -20.68 3.39 -13.43
CA GLU A 577 -21.13 4.62 -14.07
C GLU A 577 -20.89 5.90 -13.26
N GLN A 578 -20.45 5.78 -12.00
CA GLN A 578 -20.04 6.91 -11.15
C GLN A 578 -18.53 7.16 -11.18
N THR A 579 -17.77 6.29 -11.86
CA THR A 579 -16.29 6.23 -11.77
C THR A 579 -15.60 6.38 -13.12
N ASP A 580 -16.28 6.96 -14.12
CA ASP A 580 -15.74 7.09 -15.48
C ASP A 580 -14.44 7.87 -15.54
N GLY A 581 -14.29 8.90 -14.70
CA GLY A 581 -13.05 9.67 -14.55
C GLY A 581 -11.88 8.82 -14.04
N TYR A 582 -12.13 8.00 -13.03
CA TYR A 582 -11.14 7.03 -12.53
C TYR A 582 -10.73 6.02 -13.61
N VAL A 583 -11.70 5.47 -14.34
CA VAL A 583 -11.41 4.46 -15.36
C VAL A 583 -10.63 5.06 -16.53
N GLU A 584 -10.98 6.26 -16.98
CA GLU A 584 -10.22 6.95 -18.01
C GLU A 584 -8.79 7.25 -17.56
N MET A 585 -8.61 7.79 -16.34
CA MET A 585 -7.29 8.06 -15.77
C MET A 585 -6.43 6.80 -15.67
N ILE A 586 -6.99 5.70 -15.13
CA ILE A 586 -6.28 4.42 -14.99
C ILE A 586 -5.95 3.82 -16.35
N ALA A 587 -6.88 3.86 -17.31
CA ALA A 587 -6.64 3.34 -18.65
C ALA A 587 -5.52 4.10 -19.37
N SER A 588 -5.52 5.43 -19.28
CA SER A 588 -4.46 6.27 -19.84
C SER A 588 -3.11 6.01 -19.19
N LEU A 589 -3.06 5.95 -17.85
CA LEU A 589 -1.84 5.61 -17.13
C LEU A 589 -1.31 4.22 -17.52
N ASN A 590 -2.18 3.22 -17.60
CA ASN A 590 -1.79 1.87 -17.99
C ASN A 590 -1.24 1.84 -19.43
N ALA A 591 -1.83 2.59 -20.36
CA ALA A 591 -1.34 2.66 -21.73
C ALA A 591 0.09 3.23 -21.81
N ASP A 592 0.37 4.32 -21.09
CA ASP A 592 1.71 4.90 -21.03
C ASP A 592 2.70 3.96 -20.34
N LEU A 593 2.29 3.28 -19.26
CA LEU A 593 3.16 2.34 -18.55
C LEU A 593 3.45 1.08 -19.35
N CYS A 594 2.51 0.57 -20.14
CA CYS A 594 2.77 -0.51 -21.11
C CYS A 594 3.90 -0.12 -22.07
N LYS A 595 3.85 1.10 -22.61
CA LYS A 595 4.91 1.63 -23.50
C LYS A 595 6.24 1.81 -22.78
N ILE A 596 6.22 2.37 -21.56
CA ILE A 596 7.43 2.58 -20.74
C ILE A 596 8.12 1.25 -20.45
N THR A 597 7.33 0.22 -20.20
CA THR A 597 7.85 -1.07 -19.73
C THR A 597 8.05 -2.10 -20.81
N GLY A 598 7.46 -1.92 -21.99
CA GLY A 598 7.45 -2.90 -23.06
C GLY A 598 6.53 -4.10 -22.78
N PHE A 599 5.53 -3.95 -21.90
CA PHE A 599 4.55 -5.00 -21.57
C PHE A 599 3.19 -4.77 -22.24
N ASP A 600 2.38 -5.82 -22.31
CA ASP A 600 1.08 -5.81 -22.99
C ASP A 600 -0.05 -5.27 -22.11
N ALA A 601 0.04 -5.44 -20.79
CA ALA A 601 -1.03 -5.07 -19.86
C ALA A 601 -0.49 -4.69 -18.48
N VAL A 602 -1.20 -3.78 -17.79
CA VAL A 602 -0.86 -3.34 -16.43
C VAL A 602 -2.00 -3.59 -15.45
N SER A 603 -1.69 -4.14 -14.27
CA SER A 603 -2.61 -4.19 -13.12
C SER A 603 -2.24 -3.15 -12.05
N VAL A 604 -3.21 -2.33 -11.63
CA VAL A 604 -3.06 -1.30 -10.58
C VAL A 604 -3.44 -1.77 -9.18
N GLN A 605 -3.87 -3.03 -9.02
CA GLN A 605 -4.36 -3.52 -7.72
C GLN A 605 -3.29 -3.61 -6.62
N PRO A 606 -2.06 -4.10 -6.87
CA PRO A 606 -1.09 -4.25 -5.79
C PRO A 606 -0.67 -2.89 -5.25
N ASN A 607 -0.80 -2.67 -3.95
CA ASN A 607 -0.64 -1.36 -3.30
C ASN A 607 0.74 -1.10 -2.70
N SER A 608 1.74 -1.96 -2.94
CA SER A 608 3.13 -1.73 -2.56
C SER A 608 4.05 -2.54 -3.48
N GLY A 609 5.32 -2.13 -3.66
CA GLY A 609 6.29 -2.90 -4.46
C GLY A 609 6.31 -4.38 -4.07
N ALA A 610 6.35 -4.66 -2.76
CA ALA A 610 6.29 -5.99 -2.17
C ALA A 610 5.00 -6.78 -2.52
N SER A 611 3.82 -6.15 -2.39
CA SER A 611 2.54 -6.74 -2.83
C SER A 611 2.55 -7.05 -4.31
N GLY A 612 3.19 -6.16 -5.05
CA GLY A 612 3.46 -6.36 -6.43
C GLY A 612 4.24 -7.63 -6.71
N GLU A 613 5.36 -7.80 -6.03
CA GLU A 613 6.23 -8.95 -6.29
C GLU A 613 5.49 -10.25 -6.11
N TYR A 614 4.70 -10.30 -5.04
CA TYR A 614 3.82 -11.41 -4.76
C TYR A 614 2.79 -11.63 -5.87
N ALA A 615 2.12 -10.58 -6.34
CA ALA A 615 1.15 -10.68 -7.43
C ALA A 615 1.78 -11.18 -8.75
N GLY A 616 2.96 -10.67 -9.11
CA GLY A 616 3.70 -11.13 -10.29
C GLY A 616 4.10 -12.61 -10.21
N LEU A 617 4.56 -13.07 -9.04
CA LEU A 617 4.88 -14.48 -8.81
C LEU A 617 3.63 -15.38 -8.81
N LEU A 618 2.50 -14.90 -8.29
CA LEU A 618 1.23 -15.62 -8.42
C LEU A 618 0.76 -15.70 -9.88
N ALA A 619 0.94 -14.65 -10.68
CA ALA A 619 0.62 -14.67 -12.10
C ALA A 619 1.48 -15.70 -12.86
N ILE A 620 2.79 -15.76 -12.59
CA ILE A 620 3.67 -16.81 -13.13
C ILE A 620 3.16 -18.21 -12.76
N ARG A 621 2.80 -18.43 -11.50
CA ARG A 621 2.28 -19.72 -11.04
C ARG A 621 0.96 -20.08 -11.71
N ALA A 622 0.03 -19.14 -11.83
CA ALA A 622 -1.25 -19.34 -12.50
C ALA A 622 -1.05 -19.66 -13.99
N TYR A 623 -0.12 -18.97 -14.66
CA TYR A 623 0.28 -19.28 -16.03
C TYR A 623 0.81 -20.71 -16.14
N GLN A 624 1.77 -21.10 -15.30
CA GLN A 624 2.36 -22.44 -15.28
C GLN A 624 1.31 -23.52 -15.00
N GLN A 625 0.37 -23.29 -14.08
CA GLN A 625 -0.77 -24.19 -13.85
C GLN A 625 -1.66 -24.33 -15.08
N SER A 626 -1.93 -23.24 -15.79
CA SER A 626 -2.82 -23.26 -16.96
C SER A 626 -2.26 -24.06 -18.14
N ILE A 627 -0.92 -24.22 -18.21
CA ILE A 627 -0.23 -25.04 -19.23
C ILE A 627 0.18 -26.43 -18.72
N GLY A 628 -0.27 -26.85 -17.52
CA GLY A 628 0.05 -28.16 -16.95
C GLY A 628 1.42 -28.26 -16.25
N GLU A 629 2.13 -27.15 -16.10
CA GLU A 629 3.47 -27.03 -15.51
C GLU A 629 3.44 -26.53 -14.05
N GLY A 630 2.30 -26.64 -13.37
CA GLY A 630 2.08 -26.14 -12.00
C GLY A 630 2.95 -26.80 -10.91
N HIS A 631 3.73 -27.82 -11.26
CA HIS A 631 4.71 -28.46 -10.37
C HIS A 631 5.98 -27.62 -10.16
N ARG A 632 6.25 -26.67 -11.06
CA ARG A 632 7.40 -25.76 -10.99
C ARG A 632 7.30 -24.86 -9.75
N ASN A 633 8.30 -24.94 -8.88
CA ASN A 633 8.29 -24.26 -7.59
C ASN A 633 9.64 -23.69 -7.15
N VAL A 634 10.67 -23.73 -8.00
CA VAL A 634 11.99 -23.16 -7.70
C VAL A 634 12.06 -21.72 -8.20
N CYS A 635 12.48 -20.81 -7.32
CA CYS A 635 12.76 -19.42 -7.65
C CYS A 635 14.25 -19.13 -7.48
N LEU A 636 14.94 -18.78 -8.57
CA LEU A 636 16.34 -18.35 -8.52
C LEU A 636 16.42 -16.88 -8.08
N ILE A 637 17.27 -16.58 -7.10
CA ILE A 637 17.38 -15.24 -6.52
C ILE A 637 18.86 -14.87 -6.37
N PRO A 638 19.37 -13.85 -7.08
CA PRO A 638 20.71 -13.32 -6.87
C PRO A 638 20.93 -12.87 -5.41
N VAL A 639 22.15 -13.05 -4.89
CA VAL A 639 22.53 -12.55 -3.55
C VAL A 639 22.34 -11.05 -3.39
N SER A 640 22.46 -10.29 -4.49
CA SER A 640 22.29 -8.85 -4.56
C SER A 640 20.83 -8.40 -4.50
N ALA A 641 19.86 -9.27 -4.81
CA ALA A 641 18.45 -8.91 -4.83
C ALA A 641 17.98 -8.29 -3.50
N HIS A 642 17.01 -7.37 -3.58
CA HIS A 642 16.41 -6.75 -2.41
C HIS A 642 15.78 -7.82 -1.49
N GLY A 643 15.64 -7.52 -0.20
CA GLY A 643 15.16 -8.50 0.79
C GLY A 643 13.69 -8.90 0.61
N THR A 644 12.92 -8.07 -0.10
CA THR A 644 11.52 -8.35 -0.48
C THR A 644 11.44 -9.54 -1.42
N ASN A 645 12.29 -9.65 -2.43
CA ASN A 645 12.23 -10.69 -3.45
C ASN A 645 12.16 -12.11 -2.84
N PRO A 646 13.10 -12.54 -1.98
CA PRO A 646 13.03 -13.85 -1.34
C PRO A 646 11.87 -13.99 -0.35
N ALA A 647 11.43 -12.92 0.31
CA ALA A 647 10.27 -12.96 1.18
C ALA A 647 8.97 -13.18 0.38
N SER A 648 8.81 -12.47 -0.74
CA SER A 648 7.70 -12.58 -1.68
C SER A 648 7.64 -13.96 -2.33
N ALA A 649 8.79 -14.53 -2.73
CA ALA A 649 8.87 -15.87 -3.28
C ALA A 649 8.42 -16.95 -2.26
N VAL A 650 8.89 -16.87 -1.01
CA VAL A 650 8.43 -17.79 0.04
C VAL A 650 6.94 -17.64 0.32
N MET A 651 6.44 -16.40 0.33
CA MET A 651 5.03 -16.11 0.53
C MET A 651 4.17 -16.61 -0.63
N ALA A 652 4.69 -16.61 -1.86
CA ALA A 652 4.09 -17.21 -3.05
C ALA A 652 4.27 -18.75 -3.11
N GLY A 653 4.76 -19.40 -2.04
CA GLY A 653 4.92 -20.85 -1.98
C GLY A 653 6.12 -21.41 -2.76
N LEU A 654 7.04 -20.55 -3.21
CA LEU A 654 8.22 -20.95 -3.99
C LEU A 654 9.42 -21.25 -3.08
N LYS A 655 10.32 -22.10 -3.58
CA LYS A 655 11.60 -22.45 -2.97
C LYS A 655 12.71 -21.57 -3.54
N CYS A 656 13.22 -20.68 -2.70
CA CYS A 656 14.34 -19.81 -3.05
C CYS A 656 15.63 -20.62 -3.20
N VAL A 657 16.32 -20.45 -4.33
CA VAL A 657 17.68 -20.94 -4.57
C VAL A 657 18.56 -19.75 -4.90
N ILE A 658 19.53 -19.49 -4.03
CA ILE A 658 20.40 -18.32 -4.13
C ILE A 658 21.38 -18.50 -5.29
N VAL A 659 21.56 -17.47 -6.10
CA VAL A 659 22.58 -17.36 -7.17
C VAL A 659 23.68 -16.41 -6.72
N LYS A 660 24.95 -16.78 -6.94
CA LYS A 660 26.10 -16.01 -6.50
C LYS A 660 26.29 -14.74 -7.34
N SER A 661 27.14 -13.85 -6.83
CA SER A 661 27.73 -12.77 -7.60
C SER A 661 29.19 -13.09 -7.91
N ASP A 662 29.68 -12.57 -9.04
CA ASP A 662 31.10 -12.59 -9.37
C ASP A 662 31.91 -11.57 -8.53
N ASP A 663 33.22 -11.50 -8.75
CA ASP A 663 34.12 -10.59 -8.03
C ASP A 663 33.89 -9.09 -8.35
N ASP A 664 33.20 -8.79 -9.46
CA ASP A 664 32.87 -7.44 -9.90
C ASP A 664 31.44 -7.02 -9.46
N GLY A 665 30.69 -7.94 -8.85
CA GLY A 665 29.36 -7.71 -8.29
C GLY A 665 28.20 -8.00 -9.26
N ASN A 666 28.47 -8.52 -10.45
CA ASN A 666 27.43 -8.97 -11.38
C ASN A 666 26.87 -10.33 -10.93
N ILE A 667 25.81 -10.79 -11.58
CA ILE A 667 25.32 -12.16 -11.41
C ILE A 667 26.34 -13.13 -12.00
N ASP A 668 26.76 -14.12 -11.21
CA ASP A 668 27.63 -15.20 -11.68
C ASP A 668 26.85 -16.08 -12.67
N LEU A 669 27.08 -15.86 -13.97
CA LEU A 669 26.35 -16.53 -15.04
C LEU A 669 26.65 -18.03 -15.09
N GLU A 670 27.84 -18.48 -14.66
CA GLU A 670 28.18 -19.89 -14.59
C GLU A 670 27.40 -20.60 -13.48
N ASP A 671 27.39 -20.01 -12.28
CA ASP A 671 26.60 -20.51 -11.14
C ASP A 671 25.10 -20.45 -11.43
N PHE A 672 24.62 -19.39 -12.08
CA PHE A 672 23.25 -19.27 -12.55
C PHE A 672 22.89 -20.39 -13.51
N LYS A 673 23.67 -20.60 -14.58
CA LYS A 673 23.42 -21.65 -15.58
C LYS A 673 23.43 -23.04 -14.95
N ALA A 674 24.39 -23.31 -14.06
CA ALA A 674 24.46 -24.58 -13.35
C ALA A 674 23.21 -24.84 -12.48
N LYS A 675 22.66 -23.79 -11.83
CA LYS A 675 21.45 -23.90 -11.00
C LYS A 675 20.18 -23.97 -11.85
N ALA A 676 20.09 -23.21 -12.93
CA ALA A 676 18.98 -23.28 -13.88
C ALA A 676 18.85 -24.69 -14.46
N GLU A 677 19.96 -25.28 -14.95
CA GLU A 677 19.95 -26.65 -15.50
C GLU A 677 19.64 -27.69 -14.41
N LYS A 678 20.25 -27.57 -13.22
CA LYS A 678 19.97 -28.46 -12.09
C LYS A 678 18.50 -28.46 -11.69
N HIS A 679 17.82 -27.32 -11.83
CA HIS A 679 16.43 -27.13 -11.43
C HIS A 679 15.46 -27.08 -12.61
N LYS A 680 15.88 -27.39 -13.84
CA LYS A 680 15.11 -27.21 -15.07
C LYS A 680 13.68 -27.74 -15.00
N ASP A 681 13.50 -28.95 -14.49
CA ASP A 681 12.18 -29.59 -14.37
C ASP A 681 11.27 -28.94 -13.30
N ASN A 682 11.81 -28.10 -12.43
CA ASN A 682 11.05 -27.46 -11.34
C ASN A 682 11.23 -25.94 -11.31
N LEU A 683 11.93 -25.35 -12.30
CA LEU A 683 12.25 -23.93 -12.34
C LEU A 683 10.97 -23.16 -12.66
N SER A 684 10.49 -22.40 -11.68
CA SER A 684 9.31 -21.55 -11.83
C SER A 684 9.72 -20.16 -12.32
N ALA A 685 10.66 -19.52 -11.64
CA ALA A 685 11.05 -18.15 -11.97
C ALA A 685 12.50 -17.81 -11.60
N ILE A 686 13.03 -16.75 -12.20
CA ILE A 686 14.10 -15.93 -11.61
C ILE A 686 13.54 -14.58 -11.21
N MET A 687 14.00 -14.05 -10.07
CA MET A 687 13.78 -12.64 -9.72
C MET A 687 15.08 -11.87 -9.87
N VAL A 688 15.13 -10.91 -10.78
CA VAL A 688 16.31 -10.07 -11.04
C VAL A 688 15.96 -8.60 -10.90
N THR A 689 16.87 -7.77 -10.37
CA THR A 689 16.71 -6.31 -10.34
C THR A 689 17.58 -5.72 -11.45
N TYR A 690 17.04 -4.84 -12.28
CA TYR A 690 17.80 -4.23 -13.37
C TYR A 690 17.61 -2.70 -13.43
N PRO A 691 18.69 -1.89 -13.55
CA PRO A 691 20.07 -2.26 -13.21
C PRO A 691 20.17 -2.83 -11.79
N SER A 692 21.25 -3.54 -11.49
CA SER A 692 21.38 -4.28 -10.23
C SER A 692 21.29 -3.37 -9.00
N THR A 693 21.13 -3.94 -7.80
CA THR A 693 21.10 -3.17 -6.55
C THR A 693 22.45 -2.49 -6.22
N TYR A 694 23.51 -2.82 -6.95
CA TYR A 694 24.79 -2.10 -6.92
C TYR A 694 24.82 -0.89 -7.85
N GLY A 695 23.78 -0.66 -8.66
CA GLY A 695 23.69 0.46 -9.59
C GLY A 695 24.47 0.26 -10.89
N VAL A 696 24.60 -0.99 -11.33
CA VAL A 696 25.37 -1.37 -12.54
C VAL A 696 24.43 -2.00 -13.57
N PHE A 697 24.58 -1.61 -14.85
CA PHE A 697 23.96 -2.30 -15.97
C PHE A 697 24.81 -3.52 -16.36
N GLU A 698 24.25 -4.72 -16.17
CA GLU A 698 24.93 -5.98 -16.50
C GLU A 698 24.74 -6.30 -17.99
N GLU A 699 25.83 -6.55 -18.72
CA GLU A 699 25.77 -6.88 -20.16
C GLU A 699 25.06 -8.22 -20.44
N THR A 700 24.99 -9.10 -19.44
CA THR A 700 24.50 -10.48 -19.53
C THR A 700 23.01 -10.64 -19.25
N ILE A 701 22.24 -9.56 -19.10
CA ILE A 701 20.81 -9.65 -18.77
C ILE A 701 20.01 -10.46 -19.81
N THR A 702 20.30 -10.29 -21.10
CA THR A 702 19.63 -11.02 -22.19
C THR A 702 20.01 -12.51 -22.23
N ASP A 703 21.23 -12.85 -21.80
CA ASP A 703 21.62 -14.26 -21.63
C ASP A 703 20.89 -14.91 -20.46
N LEU A 704 20.75 -14.19 -19.34
CA LEU A 704 20.03 -14.65 -18.16
C LEU A 704 18.55 -14.92 -18.49
N THR A 705 17.90 -14.01 -19.21
CA THR A 705 16.49 -14.19 -19.62
C THR A 705 16.34 -15.36 -20.58
N ARG A 706 17.16 -15.43 -21.63
CA ARG A 706 17.17 -16.56 -22.57
C ARG A 706 17.37 -17.91 -21.88
N ILE A 707 18.37 -18.05 -21.01
CA ILE A 707 18.63 -19.31 -20.28
C ILE A 707 17.45 -19.69 -19.38
N THR A 708 16.81 -18.71 -18.74
CA THR A 708 15.61 -18.96 -17.92
C THR A 708 14.50 -19.56 -18.75
N HIS A 709 14.20 -18.95 -19.91
CA HIS A 709 13.17 -19.40 -20.83
C HIS A 709 13.51 -20.78 -21.43
N GLU A 710 14.76 -21.03 -21.81
CA GLU A 710 15.25 -22.35 -22.27
C GLU A 710 15.07 -23.46 -21.21
N CYS A 711 15.05 -23.09 -19.93
CA CYS A 711 14.80 -23.99 -18.81
C CYS A 711 13.31 -24.06 -18.39
N GLY A 712 12.41 -23.39 -19.12
CA GLY A 712 10.96 -23.38 -18.85
C GLY A 712 10.52 -22.50 -17.68
N GLY A 713 11.41 -21.65 -17.16
CA GLY A 713 11.08 -20.66 -16.13
C GLY A 713 10.54 -19.37 -16.74
N GLN A 714 10.10 -18.46 -15.86
CA GLN A 714 9.74 -17.08 -16.20
C GLN A 714 10.68 -16.06 -15.54
N VAL A 715 10.86 -14.90 -16.15
CA VAL A 715 11.70 -13.81 -15.69
C VAL A 715 10.83 -12.75 -15.03
N TYR A 716 10.95 -12.68 -13.72
CA TYR A 716 10.45 -11.58 -12.94
C TYR A 716 11.54 -10.50 -12.85
N MET A 717 11.22 -9.27 -13.23
CA MET A 717 12.10 -8.11 -13.05
C MET A 717 11.59 -7.21 -11.91
N ASP A 718 12.45 -6.91 -10.96
CA ASP A 718 12.24 -5.88 -9.96
C ASP A 718 12.54 -4.50 -10.58
N GLY A 719 11.48 -3.72 -10.82
CA GLY A 719 11.55 -2.40 -11.44
C GLY A 719 11.69 -1.25 -10.45
N ALA A 720 12.11 -1.50 -9.21
CA ALA A 720 12.45 -0.43 -8.26
C ALA A 720 13.51 0.54 -8.79
N ASN A 721 14.36 0.08 -9.72
CA ASN A 721 15.43 0.86 -10.36
C ASN A 721 15.06 1.41 -11.75
N LEU A 722 13.77 1.40 -12.12
CA LEU A 722 13.31 1.85 -13.45
C LEU A 722 13.68 3.32 -13.77
N ASN A 723 13.97 4.16 -12.77
CA ASN A 723 14.43 5.54 -13.01
C ASN A 723 15.73 5.62 -13.84
N ALA A 724 16.54 4.55 -13.88
CA ALA A 724 17.71 4.46 -14.76
C ALA A 724 17.36 3.92 -16.17
N GLN A 725 16.17 3.39 -16.37
CA GLN A 725 15.74 2.75 -17.62
C GLN A 725 14.81 3.62 -18.46
N CYS A 726 13.89 4.38 -17.85
CA CYS A 726 12.85 5.13 -18.57
C CYS A 726 13.42 5.95 -19.73
N GLY A 727 12.91 5.70 -20.95
CA GLY A 727 13.34 6.37 -22.18
C GLY A 727 14.66 5.86 -22.79
N LEU A 728 15.39 4.96 -22.11
CA LEU A 728 16.66 4.40 -22.58
C LEU A 728 16.57 2.91 -22.95
N THR A 729 15.82 2.16 -22.15
CA THR A 729 15.56 0.72 -22.30
C THR A 729 14.19 0.41 -21.67
N SER A 730 13.76 -0.85 -21.73
CA SER A 730 12.57 -1.31 -21.02
C SER A 730 12.77 -2.73 -20.46
N PRO A 731 12.07 -3.11 -19.37
CA PRO A 731 12.03 -4.49 -18.91
C PRO A 731 11.66 -5.50 -19.99
N GLY A 732 10.69 -5.17 -20.85
CA GLY A 732 10.29 -6.00 -21.98
C GLY A 732 11.42 -6.21 -22.98
N THR A 733 12.17 -5.15 -23.32
CA THR A 733 13.38 -5.24 -24.17
C THR A 733 14.48 -6.08 -23.51
N CYS A 734 14.56 -6.09 -22.18
CA CYS A 734 15.49 -6.96 -21.45
C CYS A 734 15.05 -8.43 -21.42
N GLY A 735 13.84 -8.76 -21.89
CA GLY A 735 13.28 -10.11 -21.90
C GLY A 735 12.59 -10.52 -20.60
N ALA A 736 12.12 -9.56 -19.79
CA ALA A 736 11.29 -9.85 -18.64
C ALA A 736 9.88 -10.27 -19.06
N ASP A 737 9.26 -11.18 -18.29
CA ASP A 737 7.87 -11.60 -18.48
C ASP A 737 6.91 -10.77 -17.61
N VAL A 738 7.41 -10.31 -16.45
CA VAL A 738 6.61 -9.62 -15.44
C VAL A 738 7.48 -8.66 -14.62
N CYS A 739 7.00 -7.45 -14.30
CA CYS A 739 7.78 -6.44 -13.54
C CYS A 739 6.90 -5.52 -12.68
N HIS A 740 7.31 -5.15 -11.45
CA HIS A 740 6.64 -4.08 -10.71
C HIS A 740 7.29 -2.76 -11.02
N LEU A 741 6.46 -1.73 -10.94
CA LEU A 741 6.90 -0.37 -10.80
C LEU A 741 6.70 0.12 -9.36
N ASN A 742 7.67 0.84 -8.80
CA ASN A 742 7.44 1.63 -7.60
C ASN A 742 7.03 3.05 -7.99
N MET A 743 5.73 3.33 -7.95
CA MET A 743 5.22 4.68 -8.27
C MET A 743 5.75 5.73 -7.29
N HIS A 744 5.91 5.36 -6.01
CA HIS A 744 6.51 6.18 -4.94
C HIS A 744 8.03 6.34 -5.02
N LYS A 745 8.66 5.85 -6.09
CA LYS A 745 10.08 6.06 -6.41
C LYS A 745 10.19 6.73 -7.77
N THR A 746 9.91 5.99 -8.84
CA THR A 746 10.17 6.44 -10.21
C THR A 746 9.14 7.46 -10.69
N PHE A 747 7.89 7.41 -10.21
CA PHE A 747 6.77 8.18 -10.74
C PHE A 747 6.13 9.10 -9.67
N CYS A 748 6.99 9.72 -8.86
CA CYS A 748 6.69 10.91 -8.05
C CYS A 748 5.60 10.80 -6.96
N ILE A 749 5.00 9.63 -6.71
CA ILE A 749 4.15 9.47 -5.51
C ILE A 749 4.99 9.76 -4.26
N PHE A 750 4.39 10.45 -3.28
CA PHE A 750 5.05 10.80 -2.03
C PHE A 750 5.52 9.56 -1.24
N GLN A 751 6.70 9.65 -0.63
CA GLN A 751 7.45 8.47 -0.16
C GLN A 751 6.89 7.87 1.13
N SER A 752 6.15 8.67 1.92
CA SER A 752 5.56 8.28 3.20
C SER A 752 4.25 7.46 3.08
N SER A 753 3.86 7.08 1.86
CA SER A 753 2.73 6.19 1.57
C SER A 753 3.11 5.13 0.55
N SER A 754 2.48 3.97 0.65
CA SER A 754 2.46 2.99 -0.42
C SER A 754 1.23 3.26 -1.30
N CYS A 755 1.44 3.87 -2.46
CA CYS A 755 0.49 3.79 -3.56
C CYS A 755 1.11 2.99 -4.70
N THR A 756 0.28 2.05 -5.19
CA THR A 756 0.34 1.31 -6.45
C THR A 756 1.73 0.83 -6.90
N SER A 757 1.91 -0.49 -6.89
CA SER A 757 2.87 -1.15 -7.75
C SER A 757 2.15 -1.79 -8.93
N MET A 758 2.55 -1.38 -10.12
CA MET A 758 1.93 -1.81 -11.36
C MET A 758 2.71 -2.94 -12.00
N TRP A 759 2.00 -3.95 -12.51
CA TRP A 759 2.61 -5.14 -13.10
C TRP A 759 2.30 -5.31 -14.55
N GLY A 760 3.34 -5.41 -15.35
CA GLY A 760 3.30 -5.77 -16.76
C GLY A 760 3.21 -7.29 -16.99
N LEU A 761 2.48 -7.76 -17.99
CA LEU A 761 2.61 -9.13 -18.54
C LEU A 761 3.06 -9.04 -20.00
N SER A 762 4.04 -9.84 -20.41
CA SER A 762 4.30 -10.10 -21.84
C SER A 762 3.73 -11.46 -22.23
N ARG A 763 3.19 -11.59 -23.45
CA ARG A 763 2.97 -12.90 -24.05
C ARG A 763 4.31 -13.51 -24.45
N SER A 764 4.77 -14.52 -23.72
CA SER A 764 5.67 -15.54 -24.28
C SER A 764 4.87 -16.59 -25.05
#